data_AF-A0A3A8PF71-F1
#
_entry.id   AF-A0A3A8PF71-F1
#
_cell.length_a   1.000
_cell.length_b   1.000
_cell.length_c   1.000
_cell.angle_alpha   90.00
_cell.angle_beta   90.00
_cell.angle_gamma   90.00
#
_symmetry.space_group_name_H-M   'P 1'
#
loop_
_entity.id
_entity.type
_entity.pdbx_description
1 polymer ?
#
loop_
_entity_poly.entity_id
_entity_poly.type
_entity_poly.pdbx_seq_one_letter_code
_entity_poly.pdbx_strand_id
1 'polypeptide(L)'
;MTRSNTFFLVLALGVAPVQAAGLRQPASTEVPASPGSEGPEVPAPADAQVPGTASLLPPTLREDAPALVPEGVPFTAPVVVSLELTVNEAGDVTAAVPVPPEAQPAFVAAALDAARRLRFHPATSSGTPVAVRLPFTYRFEPPASPIPRAQLTGRVRQKGTRKPLAGATVQAGDATAETDAQGRFRLELPPGASQLKVSAPGHQALQLQETLEARQQLEVLYALAPLSVNPYETVVRGDRPRTEVSRVTLHEQELREVPGTMGDPFRVIMLMPGVTTLASGLSYPVVRGVQPSASAFFVDGVRVPFLYHLLVGNAVVHPDFIDTLDFQVGVPSARYGSLLGGAVDAHVSRPREDGVRGSAYVDLINSGVFLEVPLPETGTTVTAAGRISYTGLLVTRVANSIHAPSSTTYGGVTYEDTGEPKVYADYWDYQARVDQRVGEGRVRLLALGTSDAVGLSPRIPEQDVGGVGLLFHRVDLRGRHPLAGGEAEVGLTLGYDRLGINVALGADNPGSYELRQGSVSARAGFTRELSSTVGLEVFSQVERRSADVVATGVMRPVGPVDGKDAFSRPGLLATFAGVGTQLTLRPWERWTVVPGLRVDSYHGFGLDTFVAVEPRLAVRRALTDALTLKAGAGLYHQPATVLLPVPAGEMLALERGLQRAVQLSAGAEWRPRPELELTAEAYFNPLLRTLEFNFEDVVSNVRRRGLEDAQVQGRGYTYGVELMARRPLGRDWFGWITYGFNQSRRFERYTKLGPQGEA
;
A
#
# COMPACT_ATOMS: atom_id res chain seq x y z
N MET A 1 -47.38 -7.08 28.47
CA MET A 1 -46.12 -7.81 28.69
C MET A 1 -46.32 -9.26 28.25
N THR A 2 -46.01 -9.53 27.00
CA THR A 2 -46.03 -10.87 26.39
C THR A 2 -44.81 -10.89 25.48
N ARG A 3 -43.88 -11.81 25.75
CA ARG A 3 -42.64 -11.99 25.00
C ARG A 3 -43.00 -12.41 23.57
N SER A 4 -42.79 -11.51 22.62
CA SER A 4 -42.75 -11.85 21.20
C SER A 4 -41.42 -12.54 20.92
N ASN A 5 -41.46 -13.86 20.82
CA ASN A 5 -40.40 -14.65 20.20
C ASN A 5 -40.44 -14.36 18.69
N THR A 6 -39.74 -13.32 18.24
CA THR A 6 -39.54 -13.05 16.82
C THR A 6 -38.14 -13.48 16.43
N PHE A 7 -38.07 -14.44 15.50
CA PHE A 7 -36.88 -15.05 14.93
C PHE A 7 -35.86 -14.00 14.47
N PHE A 8 -34.75 -13.90 15.20
CA PHE A 8 -33.48 -13.43 14.68
C PHE A 8 -32.64 -14.68 14.42
N LEU A 9 -32.20 -14.90 13.18
CA LEU A 9 -31.19 -15.91 12.87
C LEU A 9 -29.81 -15.39 13.33
N VAL A 10 -29.63 -15.26 14.65
CA VAL A 10 -28.34 -15.05 15.30
C VAL A 10 -27.91 -16.43 15.79
N LEU A 11 -27.04 -17.09 15.01
CA LEU A 11 -26.47 -18.38 15.39
C LEU A 11 -25.47 -18.17 16.53
N ALA A 12 -25.90 -18.59 17.72
CA ALA A 12 -25.06 -18.79 18.88
C ALA A 12 -24.09 -19.95 18.62
N LEU A 13 -22.81 -19.65 18.46
CA LEU A 13 -21.73 -20.63 18.58
C LEU A 13 -20.85 -20.22 19.76
N GLY A 14 -21.06 -20.89 20.90
CA GLY A 14 -20.20 -20.78 22.06
C GLY A 14 -18.89 -21.53 21.82
N VAL A 15 -17.76 -20.84 21.92
CA VAL A 15 -16.43 -21.46 21.93
C VAL A 15 -15.72 -21.04 23.22
N ALA A 16 -15.40 -22.02 24.06
CA ALA A 16 -14.62 -21.84 25.28
C ALA A 16 -13.11 -21.71 24.96
N PRO A 17 -12.33 -20.90 25.72
CA PRO A 17 -10.90 -20.73 25.46
C PRO A 17 -10.06 -21.88 26.03
N VAL A 18 -9.11 -22.38 25.24
CA VAL A 18 -8.06 -23.34 25.63
C VAL A 18 -6.83 -22.57 26.11
N GLN A 19 -6.31 -22.92 27.29
CA GLN A 19 -5.10 -22.36 27.90
C GLN A 19 -3.83 -22.85 27.18
N ALA A 20 -2.92 -21.93 26.86
CA ALA A 20 -1.58 -22.23 26.36
C ALA A 20 -0.55 -22.22 27.50
N ALA A 21 0.27 -23.28 27.56
CA ALA A 21 1.34 -23.48 28.52
C ALA A 21 2.61 -22.70 28.15
N GLY A 22 3.30 -22.19 29.16
CA GLY A 22 4.50 -21.35 29.04
C GLY A 22 5.79 -22.12 28.76
N LEU A 23 6.74 -21.43 28.11
CA LEU A 23 8.11 -21.88 27.93
C LEU A 23 9.09 -20.80 28.41
N ARG A 24 10.12 -21.28 29.11
CA ARG A 24 11.16 -20.55 29.85
C ARG A 24 12.28 -20.04 28.93
N GLN A 25 12.85 -18.88 29.27
CA GLN A 25 14.18 -18.43 28.84
C GLN A 25 15.28 -19.02 29.75
N PRO A 26 16.54 -19.02 29.29
CA PRO A 26 17.64 -18.75 30.21
C PRO A 26 18.57 -17.61 29.77
N ALA A 27 19.36 -17.19 30.76
CA ALA A 27 20.08 -15.94 30.92
C ALA A 27 21.50 -15.88 30.30
N SER A 28 21.91 -14.65 29.96
CA SER A 28 23.21 -13.94 30.11
C SER A 28 24.54 -14.68 30.27
N THR A 29 25.60 -14.14 29.64
CA THR A 29 26.85 -13.68 30.31
C THR A 29 27.75 -12.81 29.40
N GLU A 30 28.35 -11.78 29.99
CA GLU A 30 29.38 -10.85 29.46
C GLU A 30 30.82 -11.26 29.88
N VAL A 31 31.81 -10.44 29.44
CA VAL A 31 33.13 -10.06 30.07
C VAL A 31 34.39 -10.73 29.45
N PRO A 32 35.60 -10.09 29.33
CA PRO A 32 36.02 -8.74 28.85
C PRO A 32 37.36 -8.75 28.00
N ALA A 33 37.97 -7.57 27.81
CA ALA A 33 39.20 -7.26 27.05
C ALA A 33 40.53 -7.21 27.87
N SER A 34 41.70 -7.19 27.19
CA SER A 34 43.02 -6.65 27.67
C SER A 34 44.16 -6.64 26.58
N PRO A 35 45.32 -5.92 26.79
CA PRO A 35 45.98 -5.04 25.80
C PRO A 35 47.53 -5.22 25.56
N GLY A 36 48.18 -4.28 24.84
CA GLY A 36 49.65 -3.97 24.80
C GLY A 36 50.32 -4.07 23.41
N SER A 37 51.36 -3.35 22.95
CA SER A 37 52.38 -2.44 23.55
C SER A 37 53.24 -1.75 22.44
N GLU A 38 53.85 -0.59 22.75
CA GLU A 38 54.82 0.21 21.95
C GLU A 38 56.29 -0.28 22.06
N GLY A 39 57.18 0.21 21.17
CA GLY A 39 58.65 0.26 21.37
C GLY A 39 59.48 0.80 20.17
N PRO A 40 60.67 1.41 20.36
CA PRO A 40 61.09 2.65 19.66
C PRO A 40 62.40 2.63 18.82
N GLU A 41 62.74 3.81 18.29
CA GLU A 41 63.75 4.31 17.33
C GLU A 41 65.16 4.62 17.93
N VAL A 42 66.28 4.49 17.18
CA VAL A 42 67.59 5.21 17.40
C VAL A 42 68.45 5.32 16.08
N PRO A 43 69.22 6.41 15.81
CA PRO A 43 69.88 6.74 14.52
C PRO A 43 71.44 6.91 14.51
N ALA A 44 71.97 7.36 13.34
CA ALA A 44 73.27 8.04 13.03
C ALA A 44 74.53 7.18 12.74
N PRO A 45 75.69 7.67 12.19
CA PRO A 45 76.08 9.03 11.74
C PRO A 45 76.92 9.11 10.40
N ALA A 46 77.53 10.27 10.14
CA ALA A 46 78.27 10.71 8.93
C ALA A 46 79.82 10.81 9.07
N ASP A 47 80.48 10.92 7.90
CA ASP A 47 81.78 11.50 7.49
C ASP A 47 83.16 11.01 8.01
N ALA A 48 84.07 10.73 7.04
CA ALA A 48 85.50 11.08 7.08
C ALA A 48 86.20 10.91 5.70
N GLN A 49 86.90 11.96 5.22
CA GLN A 49 87.77 11.97 4.03
C GLN A 49 89.27 12.05 4.42
N VAL A 50 90.14 11.41 3.64
CA VAL A 50 91.62 11.38 3.77
C VAL A 50 92.25 11.80 2.41
N PRO A 51 93.41 12.50 2.35
CA PRO A 51 93.85 13.23 1.16
C PRO A 51 94.85 12.48 0.25
N GLY A 52 94.88 12.88 -1.04
CA GLY A 52 96.09 12.89 -1.89
C GLY A 52 96.36 11.68 -2.79
N THR A 53 95.47 11.39 -3.75
CA THR A 53 95.77 10.57 -4.94
C THR A 53 95.61 11.43 -6.19
N ALA A 54 96.40 11.17 -7.24
CA ALA A 54 96.25 11.83 -8.53
C ALA A 54 94.77 11.86 -8.94
N SER A 55 94.27 13.04 -9.34
CA SER A 55 92.85 13.23 -9.69
C SER A 55 92.52 12.44 -10.95
N LEU A 56 92.15 11.16 -10.77
CA LEU A 56 91.54 10.34 -11.79
C LEU A 56 90.08 10.79 -11.92
N LEU A 57 89.74 11.45 -13.02
CA LEU A 57 88.35 11.64 -13.41
C LEU A 57 87.87 10.34 -14.06
N PRO A 58 86.85 9.67 -13.48
CA PRO A 58 86.34 8.42 -14.02
C PRO A 58 85.67 8.66 -15.39
N PRO A 59 85.60 7.64 -16.24
CA PRO A 59 84.91 7.74 -17.52
C PRO A 59 83.40 7.92 -17.28
N THR A 60 82.74 8.74 -18.10
CA THR A 60 81.28 8.93 -18.03
C THR A 60 80.63 8.39 -19.28
N LEU A 61 79.49 7.68 -19.13
CA LEU A 61 78.82 7.07 -20.26
C LEU A 61 78.37 8.14 -21.27
N ARG A 62 78.76 7.98 -22.53
CA ARG A 62 78.43 8.88 -23.64
C ARG A 62 77.30 8.31 -24.50
N GLU A 63 77.39 7.04 -24.85
CA GLU A 63 76.35 6.32 -25.60
C GLU A 63 76.00 5.03 -24.85
N ASP A 64 74.73 4.95 -24.46
CA ASP A 64 74.18 3.77 -23.80
C ASP A 64 73.77 2.71 -24.84
N ALA A 65 73.86 1.44 -24.44
CA ALA A 65 73.56 0.29 -25.27
C ALA A 65 72.78 -0.72 -24.41
N PRO A 66 71.43 -0.64 -24.40
CA PRO A 66 70.61 -1.56 -23.61
C PRO A 66 70.69 -2.99 -24.17
N ALA A 67 70.80 -3.97 -23.27
CA ALA A 67 70.77 -5.39 -23.65
C ALA A 67 69.33 -5.85 -23.93
N LEU A 68 69.13 -6.61 -25.01
CA LEU A 68 67.84 -7.21 -25.32
C LEU A 68 67.59 -8.40 -24.41
N VAL A 69 66.36 -8.55 -23.90
CA VAL A 69 65.95 -9.73 -23.15
C VAL A 69 66.02 -10.96 -24.08
N PRO A 70 66.70 -12.06 -23.71
CA PRO A 70 66.78 -13.24 -24.54
C PRO A 70 65.40 -13.83 -24.85
N GLU A 71 65.12 -14.09 -26.13
CA GLU A 71 63.87 -14.72 -26.54
C GLU A 71 63.76 -16.16 -26.00
N GLY A 72 62.57 -16.54 -25.52
CA GLY A 72 62.27 -17.90 -25.07
C GLY A 72 62.79 -18.28 -23.67
N VAL A 73 63.40 -17.36 -22.92
CA VAL A 73 63.90 -17.61 -21.55
C VAL A 73 62.99 -16.95 -20.52
N PRO A 74 62.06 -17.67 -19.87
CA PRO A 74 61.19 -17.10 -18.85
C PRO A 74 61.96 -16.80 -17.56
N PHE A 75 61.68 -15.64 -16.96
CA PHE A 75 62.21 -15.24 -15.67
C PHE A 75 61.16 -14.44 -14.89
N THR A 76 61.10 -14.65 -13.57
CA THR A 76 60.06 -14.07 -12.69
C THR A 76 60.62 -13.14 -11.61
N ALA A 77 61.95 -13.01 -11.54
CA ALA A 77 62.66 -12.09 -10.64
C ALA A 77 63.77 -11.38 -11.43
N PRO A 78 64.16 -10.15 -11.07
CA PRO A 78 65.19 -9.40 -11.80
C PRO A 78 66.49 -10.19 -11.94
N VAL A 79 67.04 -10.24 -13.16
CA VAL A 79 68.32 -10.89 -13.45
C VAL A 79 69.40 -9.82 -13.58
N VAL A 80 70.46 -9.92 -12.78
CA VAL A 80 71.57 -8.95 -12.75
C VAL A 80 72.81 -9.60 -13.35
N VAL A 81 73.39 -8.96 -14.37
CA VAL A 81 74.66 -9.36 -15.00
C VAL A 81 75.71 -8.29 -14.74
N SER A 82 76.74 -8.64 -13.98
CA SER A 82 77.88 -7.76 -13.72
C SER A 82 79.04 -8.08 -14.67
N LEU A 83 79.58 -7.05 -15.32
CA LEU A 83 80.70 -7.11 -16.25
C LEU A 83 81.85 -6.23 -15.76
N GLU A 84 83.09 -6.65 -15.96
CA GLU A 84 84.27 -5.79 -15.93
C GLU A 84 84.56 -5.32 -17.36
N LEU A 85 84.41 -4.02 -17.61
CA LEU A 85 84.67 -3.41 -18.91
C LEU A 85 86.07 -2.80 -18.92
N THR A 86 86.82 -3.03 -20.00
CA THR A 86 88.06 -2.29 -20.29
C THR A 86 87.74 -1.21 -21.32
N VAL A 87 87.92 0.05 -20.94
CA VAL A 87 87.68 1.22 -21.79
C VAL A 87 89.03 1.83 -22.15
N ASN A 88 89.29 2.07 -23.43
CA ASN A 88 90.55 2.66 -23.91
C ASN A 88 90.58 4.19 -23.80
N GLU A 89 91.70 4.80 -24.19
CA GLU A 89 91.93 6.25 -24.17
C GLU A 89 90.98 7.03 -25.11
N ALA A 90 90.34 6.36 -26.07
CA ALA A 90 89.33 6.94 -26.96
C ALA A 90 87.90 6.84 -26.40
N GLY A 91 87.69 6.08 -25.31
CA GLY A 91 86.38 5.87 -24.70
C GLY A 91 85.61 4.67 -25.25
N ASP A 92 86.25 3.81 -26.06
CA ASP A 92 85.66 2.59 -26.60
C ASP A 92 85.87 1.40 -25.64
N VAL A 93 84.86 0.54 -25.52
CA VAL A 93 84.97 -0.73 -24.80
C VAL A 93 85.75 -1.73 -25.64
N THR A 94 86.96 -2.09 -25.21
CA THR A 94 87.84 -3.03 -25.92
C THR A 94 87.73 -4.46 -25.39
N ALA A 95 87.31 -4.64 -24.14
CA ALA A 95 87.01 -5.94 -23.55
C ALA A 95 85.85 -5.83 -22.55
N ALA A 96 85.06 -6.89 -22.46
CA ALA A 96 84.00 -7.06 -21.46
C ALA A 96 84.08 -8.50 -20.95
N VAL A 97 84.25 -8.67 -19.64
CA VAL A 97 84.38 -9.98 -18.99
C VAL A 97 83.32 -10.11 -17.90
N PRO A 98 82.55 -11.20 -17.85
CA PRO A 98 81.58 -11.40 -16.78
C PRO A 98 82.27 -11.59 -15.42
N VAL A 99 81.67 -11.03 -14.36
CA VAL A 99 82.15 -11.14 -12.98
C VAL A 99 81.27 -12.16 -12.22
N PRO A 100 81.84 -13.20 -11.59
CA PRO A 100 81.07 -14.20 -10.85
C PRO A 100 80.32 -13.63 -9.63
N PRO A 101 79.15 -14.19 -9.24
CA PRO A 101 78.49 -15.33 -9.88
C PRO A 101 77.79 -14.93 -11.18
N GLU A 102 77.99 -15.72 -12.23
CA GLU A 102 77.39 -15.45 -13.54
C GLU A 102 75.88 -15.72 -13.50
N ALA A 103 75.09 -14.80 -14.06
CA ALA A 103 73.69 -15.06 -14.35
C ALA A 103 73.54 -16.16 -15.41
N GLN A 104 72.31 -16.58 -15.71
CA GLN A 104 72.07 -17.59 -16.74
C GLN A 104 72.76 -17.20 -18.08
N PRO A 105 73.39 -18.16 -18.80
CA PRO A 105 74.24 -17.87 -19.96
C PRO A 105 73.61 -16.99 -21.05
N ALA A 106 72.30 -17.11 -21.26
CA ALA A 106 71.56 -16.32 -22.24
C ALA A 106 71.59 -14.81 -21.93
N PHE A 107 71.42 -14.43 -20.65
CA PHE A 107 71.46 -13.04 -20.21
C PHE A 107 72.89 -12.49 -20.22
N VAL A 108 73.87 -13.33 -19.88
CA VAL A 108 75.29 -12.97 -19.97
C VAL A 108 75.69 -12.69 -21.42
N ALA A 109 75.26 -13.53 -22.36
CA ALA A 109 75.52 -13.31 -23.79
C ALA A 109 74.89 -12.00 -24.31
N ALA A 110 73.63 -11.72 -23.93
CA ALA A 110 72.96 -10.48 -24.31
C ALA A 110 73.65 -9.22 -23.74
N ALA A 111 74.10 -9.29 -22.48
CA ALA A 111 74.84 -8.20 -21.84
C ALA A 111 76.22 -7.98 -22.48
N LEU A 112 76.95 -9.05 -22.82
CA LEU A 112 78.25 -8.96 -23.48
C LEU A 112 78.16 -8.38 -24.89
N ASP A 113 77.13 -8.74 -25.66
CA ASP A 113 76.88 -8.17 -26.99
C ASP A 113 76.55 -6.67 -26.92
N ALA A 114 75.72 -6.27 -25.95
CA ALA A 114 75.37 -4.88 -25.73
C ALA A 114 76.56 -4.05 -25.25
N ALA A 115 77.39 -4.59 -24.34
CA ALA A 115 78.52 -3.89 -23.75
C ALA A 115 79.55 -3.39 -24.79
N ARG A 116 79.74 -4.13 -25.90
CA ARG A 116 80.67 -3.74 -26.99
C ARG A 116 80.24 -2.45 -27.71
N ARG A 117 78.96 -2.09 -27.61
CA ARG A 117 78.36 -0.91 -28.24
C ARG A 117 78.33 0.31 -27.31
N LEU A 118 78.69 0.15 -26.04
CA LEU A 118 78.83 1.29 -25.12
C LEU A 118 79.98 2.19 -25.55
N ARG A 119 79.80 3.50 -25.36
CA ARG A 119 80.85 4.51 -25.52
C ARG A 119 80.91 5.39 -24.30
N PHE A 120 82.12 5.71 -23.86
CA PHE A 120 82.37 6.56 -22.70
C PHE A 120 83.14 7.82 -23.12
N HIS A 121 83.01 8.90 -22.37
CA HIS A 121 84.07 9.90 -22.30
C HIS A 121 85.26 9.24 -21.59
N PRO A 122 86.49 9.34 -22.13
CA PRO A 122 87.65 8.66 -21.55
C PRO A 122 87.88 9.06 -20.10
N ALA A 123 88.39 8.14 -19.30
CA ALA A 123 88.92 8.48 -18.00
C ALA A 123 90.17 9.34 -18.19
N THR A 124 90.37 10.37 -17.36
CA THR A 124 91.58 11.19 -17.43
C THR A 124 92.31 11.18 -16.11
N SER A 125 93.62 10.95 -16.15
CA SER A 125 94.50 11.14 -15.00
C SER A 125 95.33 12.40 -15.21
N SER A 126 95.17 13.40 -14.35
CA SER A 126 95.87 14.70 -14.46
C SER A 126 95.71 15.35 -15.85
N GLY A 127 94.53 15.21 -16.47
CA GLY A 127 94.20 15.78 -17.78
C GLY A 127 94.60 14.95 -19.01
N THR A 128 95.27 13.81 -18.85
CA THR A 128 95.62 12.91 -19.96
C THR A 128 94.67 11.71 -19.99
N PRO A 129 94.06 11.36 -21.15
CA PRO A 129 93.25 10.15 -21.28
C PRO A 129 94.03 8.89 -20.94
N VAL A 130 93.42 8.01 -20.13
CA VAL A 130 94.00 6.74 -19.70
C VAL A 130 93.00 5.62 -19.89
N ALA A 131 93.47 4.44 -20.30
CA ALA A 131 92.64 3.24 -20.31
C ALA A 131 92.33 2.80 -18.87
N VAL A 132 91.08 2.43 -18.61
CA VAL A 132 90.62 2.01 -17.28
C VAL A 132 89.77 0.76 -17.35
N ARG A 133 89.74 0.02 -16.25
CA ARG A 133 88.76 -1.05 -16.03
C ARG A 133 87.69 -0.57 -15.07
N LEU A 134 86.43 -0.82 -15.39
CA LEU A 134 85.31 -0.42 -14.54
C LEU A 134 84.24 -1.50 -14.48
N PRO A 135 83.57 -1.66 -13.32
CA PRO A 135 82.41 -2.52 -13.21
C PRO A 135 81.19 -1.88 -13.89
N PHE A 136 80.44 -2.66 -14.67
CA PHE A 136 79.20 -2.24 -15.32
C PHE A 136 78.14 -3.34 -15.15
N THR A 137 76.91 -2.95 -14.84
CA THR A 137 75.85 -3.91 -14.49
C THR A 137 74.64 -3.73 -15.38
N TYR A 138 74.22 -4.80 -16.05
CA TYR A 138 72.91 -4.89 -16.70
C TYR A 138 71.90 -5.52 -15.76
N ARG A 139 70.70 -4.93 -15.67
CA ARG A 139 69.58 -5.46 -14.89
C ARG A 139 68.38 -5.69 -15.80
N PHE A 140 67.98 -6.95 -15.95
CA PHE A 140 66.83 -7.36 -16.73
C PHE A 140 65.60 -7.48 -15.82
N GLU A 141 64.51 -6.80 -16.17
CA GLU A 141 63.25 -6.79 -15.41
C GLU A 141 62.20 -7.71 -16.08
N PRO A 142 61.49 -8.56 -15.32
CA PRO A 142 60.51 -9.49 -15.89
C PRO A 142 59.29 -8.73 -16.46
N PRO A 143 58.64 -9.25 -17.51
CA PRO A 143 57.43 -8.64 -18.04
C PRO A 143 56.31 -8.64 -16.98
N ALA A 144 55.64 -7.50 -16.80
CA ALA A 144 54.56 -7.36 -15.82
C ALA A 144 53.44 -8.37 -16.08
N SER A 145 53.05 -9.14 -15.07
CA SER A 145 51.92 -10.07 -15.16
C SER A 145 50.60 -9.30 -15.30
N PRO A 146 49.69 -9.68 -16.22
CA PRO A 146 48.41 -9.00 -16.36
C PRO A 146 47.55 -9.19 -15.10
N ILE A 147 47.04 -8.09 -14.56
CA ILE A 147 46.16 -8.08 -13.38
C ILE A 147 44.84 -8.78 -13.76
N PRO A 148 44.38 -9.80 -13.01
CA PRO A 148 43.12 -10.48 -13.30
C PRO A 148 41.93 -9.52 -13.09
N ARG A 149 41.19 -9.24 -14.17
CA ARG A 149 40.02 -8.34 -14.15
C ARG A 149 38.79 -9.02 -13.54
N ALA A 150 37.94 -8.22 -12.90
CA ALA A 150 36.59 -8.57 -12.47
C ALA A 150 35.55 -8.13 -13.51
N GLN A 151 34.36 -8.71 -13.46
CA GLN A 151 33.28 -8.45 -14.38
C GLN A 151 32.05 -7.90 -13.65
N LEU A 152 31.65 -6.68 -14.01
CA LEU A 152 30.42 -6.06 -13.56
C LEU A 152 29.36 -6.22 -14.65
N THR A 153 28.31 -6.98 -14.37
CA THR A 153 27.12 -7.10 -15.23
C THR A 153 25.93 -6.47 -14.55
N GLY A 154 24.95 -5.97 -15.28
CA GLY A 154 23.78 -5.43 -14.61
C GLY A 154 22.73 -4.87 -15.54
N ARG A 155 21.72 -4.24 -14.92
CA ARG A 155 20.67 -3.50 -15.64
C ARG A 155 20.56 -2.07 -15.15
N VAL A 156 20.25 -1.16 -16.06
CA VAL A 156 19.89 0.23 -15.77
C VAL A 156 18.42 0.44 -16.12
N ARG A 157 17.67 1.02 -15.20
CA ARG A 157 16.24 1.32 -15.36
C ARG A 157 15.91 2.71 -14.85
N GLN A 158 14.76 3.23 -15.27
CA GLN A 158 14.23 4.48 -14.75
C GLN A 158 13.65 4.26 -13.35
N LYS A 159 14.03 5.14 -12.41
CA LYS A 159 13.44 5.19 -11.06
C LYS A 159 11.97 5.63 -11.16
N GLY A 160 11.06 4.92 -10.49
CA GLY A 160 9.62 5.18 -10.52
C GLY A 160 8.84 4.26 -11.46
N THR A 161 9.04 4.39 -12.77
CA THR A 161 8.33 3.59 -13.80
C THR A 161 8.90 2.18 -13.98
N ARG A 162 10.15 1.96 -13.55
CA ARG A 162 10.92 0.72 -13.73
C ARG A 162 11.17 0.33 -15.20
N LYS A 163 10.89 1.23 -16.16
CA LYS A 163 11.19 1.02 -17.58
C LYS A 163 12.71 0.81 -17.79
N PRO A 164 13.15 -0.18 -18.59
CA PRO A 164 14.56 -0.35 -18.91
C PRO A 164 15.07 0.89 -19.66
N LEU A 165 16.30 1.31 -19.36
CA LEU A 165 16.94 2.45 -20.03
C LEU A 165 17.97 1.94 -21.03
N ALA A 166 17.64 2.01 -22.31
CA ALA A 166 18.56 1.73 -23.42
C ALA A 166 19.49 2.93 -23.68
N GLY A 167 20.74 2.67 -24.04
CA GLY A 167 21.73 3.73 -24.32
C GLY A 167 22.18 4.52 -23.09
N ALA A 168 22.03 3.96 -21.88
CA ALA A 168 22.62 4.50 -20.67
C ALA A 168 24.10 4.13 -20.61
N THR A 169 24.95 5.10 -20.33
CA THR A 169 26.40 4.95 -20.19
C THR A 169 26.77 4.65 -18.75
N VAL A 170 27.45 3.52 -18.51
CA VAL A 170 28.07 3.13 -17.23
C VAL A 170 29.58 3.32 -17.36
N GLN A 171 30.15 4.25 -16.62
CA GLN A 171 31.56 4.59 -16.66
C GLN A 171 32.24 4.34 -15.31
N ALA A 172 33.44 3.77 -15.30
CA ALA A 172 34.30 3.63 -14.13
C ALA A 172 35.77 3.86 -14.53
N GLY A 173 36.31 5.04 -14.20
CA GLY A 173 37.59 5.49 -14.74
C GLY A 173 37.56 5.55 -16.28
N ASP A 174 38.49 4.84 -16.92
CA ASP A 174 38.58 4.75 -18.39
C ASP A 174 37.64 3.68 -18.99
N ALA A 175 37.08 2.78 -18.17
CA ALA A 175 36.19 1.74 -18.65
C ALA A 175 34.77 2.29 -18.82
N THR A 176 34.15 2.04 -19.98
CA THR A 176 32.77 2.49 -20.29
C THR A 176 31.97 1.38 -20.97
N ALA A 177 30.68 1.28 -20.65
CA ALA A 177 29.72 0.39 -21.31
C ALA A 177 28.39 1.12 -21.55
N GLU A 178 27.70 0.77 -22.64
CA GLU A 178 26.34 1.25 -22.92
C GLU A 178 25.32 0.12 -22.73
N THR A 179 24.11 0.47 -22.31
CA THR A 179 23.04 -0.50 -22.09
C THR A 179 22.27 -0.86 -23.36
N ASP A 180 21.86 -2.13 -23.46
CA ASP A 180 21.00 -2.64 -24.54
C ASP A 180 19.53 -2.21 -24.42
N ALA A 181 18.67 -2.66 -25.35
CA ALA A 181 17.23 -2.36 -25.36
C ALA A 181 16.48 -2.82 -24.09
N GLN A 182 17.02 -3.78 -23.34
CA GLN A 182 16.49 -4.28 -22.08
C GLN A 182 17.21 -3.67 -20.87
N GLY A 183 18.05 -2.66 -21.11
CA GLY A 183 18.81 -1.94 -20.10
C GLY A 183 20.03 -2.69 -19.58
N ARG A 184 20.47 -3.80 -20.20
CA ARG A 184 21.59 -4.62 -19.70
C ARG A 184 22.93 -4.06 -20.13
N PHE A 185 23.94 -4.14 -19.27
CA PHE A 185 25.33 -3.77 -19.58
C PHE A 185 26.32 -4.81 -19.02
N ARG A 186 27.56 -4.74 -19.51
CA ARG A 186 28.71 -5.51 -19.03
C ARG A 186 29.97 -4.67 -19.11
N LEU A 187 30.75 -4.62 -18.02
CA LEU A 187 31.96 -3.82 -17.87
C LEU A 187 33.07 -4.64 -17.18
N GLU A 188 34.30 -4.55 -17.68
CA GLU A 188 35.46 -5.23 -17.07
C GLU A 188 36.33 -4.23 -16.30
N LEU A 189 36.56 -4.51 -15.01
CA LEU A 189 37.22 -3.59 -14.08
C LEU A 189 38.38 -4.28 -13.35
N PRO A 190 39.43 -3.55 -12.93
CA PRO A 190 40.42 -4.09 -12.02
C PRO A 190 39.79 -4.41 -10.64
N PRO A 191 40.35 -5.37 -9.89
CA PRO A 191 39.89 -5.65 -8.53
C PRO A 191 40.16 -4.45 -7.61
N GLY A 192 39.30 -4.25 -6.62
CA GLY A 192 39.31 -3.12 -5.71
C GLY A 192 38.08 -2.21 -5.85
N ALA A 193 38.13 -1.06 -5.19
CA ALA A 193 37.02 -0.13 -5.17
C ALA A 193 37.00 0.77 -6.43
N SER A 194 35.93 0.69 -7.20
CA SER A 194 35.72 1.45 -8.44
C SER A 194 34.60 2.46 -8.27
N GLN A 195 34.89 3.74 -8.53
CA GLN A 195 33.88 4.79 -8.60
C GLN A 195 33.17 4.71 -9.95
N LEU A 196 31.86 4.45 -9.91
CA LEU A 196 31.00 4.33 -11.08
C LEU A 196 30.16 5.60 -11.24
N LYS A 197 30.06 6.05 -12.48
CA LYS A 197 29.14 7.09 -12.93
C LYS A 197 28.22 6.49 -13.99
N VAL A 198 26.94 6.39 -13.66
CA VAL A 198 25.90 5.93 -14.59
C VAL A 198 25.13 7.16 -15.07
N SER A 199 24.97 7.33 -16.37
CA SER A 199 24.27 8.46 -16.96
C SER A 199 23.45 8.03 -18.16
N ALA A 200 22.33 8.70 -18.41
CA ALA A 200 21.53 8.51 -19.61
C ALA A 200 20.95 9.86 -20.06
N PRO A 201 20.67 10.06 -21.35
CA PRO A 201 20.00 11.26 -21.83
C PRO A 201 18.72 11.54 -21.03
N GLY A 202 18.55 12.79 -20.59
CA GLY A 202 17.39 13.19 -19.79
C GLY A 202 17.34 12.59 -18.37
N HIS A 203 18.44 12.06 -17.82
CA HIS A 203 18.52 11.47 -16.48
C HIS A 203 19.69 11.99 -15.63
N GLN A 204 19.45 12.18 -14.32
CA GLN A 204 20.44 12.61 -13.35
C GLN A 204 21.48 11.51 -13.20
N ALA A 205 22.75 11.86 -13.38
CA ALA A 205 23.83 10.91 -13.26
C ALA A 205 23.90 10.36 -11.83
N LEU A 206 23.97 9.03 -11.71
CA LEU A 206 24.15 8.32 -10.45
C LEU A 206 25.64 8.05 -10.25
N GLN A 207 26.19 8.49 -9.12
CA GLN A 207 27.56 8.18 -8.70
C GLN A 207 27.53 7.24 -7.50
N LEU A 208 28.31 6.16 -7.56
CA LEU A 208 28.38 5.13 -6.51
C LEU A 208 29.73 4.41 -6.55
N GLN A 209 30.07 3.72 -5.48
CA GLN A 209 31.32 2.96 -5.37
C GLN A 209 30.98 1.47 -5.24
N GLU A 210 31.54 0.64 -6.12
CA GLU A 210 31.48 -0.83 -6.01
C GLU A 210 32.86 -1.37 -5.69
N THR A 211 32.93 -2.40 -4.85
CA THR A 211 34.19 -3.08 -4.53
C THR A 211 34.17 -4.47 -5.15
N LEU A 212 35.11 -4.76 -6.04
CA LEU A 212 35.17 -6.01 -6.80
C LEU A 212 36.38 -6.86 -6.36
N GLU A 213 36.16 -8.15 -6.14
CA GLU A 213 37.22 -9.13 -5.91
C GLU A 213 37.81 -9.64 -7.25
N ALA A 214 39.04 -10.15 -7.22
CA ALA A 214 39.69 -10.68 -8.41
C ALA A 214 38.87 -11.85 -9.01
N ARG A 215 38.58 -11.78 -10.32
CA ARG A 215 37.74 -12.75 -11.07
C ARG A 215 36.27 -12.83 -10.64
N GLN A 216 35.78 -11.89 -9.82
CA GLN A 216 34.38 -11.84 -9.43
C GLN A 216 33.48 -11.47 -10.63
N GLN A 217 32.31 -12.09 -10.71
CA GLN A 217 31.20 -11.63 -11.53
C GLN A 217 30.12 -11.05 -10.61
N LEU A 218 29.94 -9.73 -10.63
CA LEU A 218 28.95 -9.03 -9.82
C LEU A 218 27.76 -8.63 -10.69
N GLU A 219 26.54 -8.97 -10.29
CA GLU A 219 25.31 -8.55 -10.96
C GLU A 219 24.64 -7.41 -10.18
N VAL A 220 24.38 -6.28 -10.84
CA VAL A 220 23.85 -5.06 -10.21
C VAL A 220 22.63 -4.49 -10.93
N LEU A 221 21.85 -3.68 -10.21
CA LEU A 221 20.67 -3.00 -10.75
C LEU A 221 20.69 -1.53 -10.36
N TYR A 222 20.92 -0.67 -11.36
CA TYR A 222 20.97 0.78 -11.16
C TYR A 222 19.67 1.44 -11.61
N ALA A 223 19.20 2.39 -10.81
CA ALA A 223 17.98 3.14 -11.09
C ALA A 223 18.29 4.64 -11.21
N LEU A 224 18.21 5.19 -12.42
CA LEU A 224 18.45 6.61 -12.69
C LEU A 224 17.16 7.42 -12.50
N ALA A 225 17.28 8.59 -11.87
CA ALA A 225 16.19 9.57 -11.83
C ALA A 225 16.21 10.45 -13.09
N PRO A 226 15.08 10.83 -13.71
CA PRO A 226 15.06 11.74 -14.86
C PRO A 226 15.50 13.20 -14.50
N LEU A 227 16.33 13.85 -15.33
CA LEU A 227 16.75 15.28 -15.24
C LEU A 227 15.59 16.22 -15.57
N SER A 228 14.80 15.82 -16.56
CA SER A 228 13.60 16.49 -17.02
C SER A 228 12.46 15.53 -16.78
N VAL A 229 11.97 15.51 -15.54
CA VAL A 229 10.56 15.21 -15.34
C VAL A 229 9.82 16.22 -16.22
N ASN A 230 8.90 15.76 -17.08
CA ASN A 230 7.87 16.64 -17.62
C ASN A 230 7.47 17.62 -16.50
N PRO A 231 7.42 18.96 -16.69
CA PRO A 231 7.00 19.88 -15.63
C PRO A 231 5.64 19.51 -14.98
N TYR A 232 4.93 18.51 -15.54
CA TYR A 232 3.68 17.95 -15.06
C TYR A 232 3.70 16.55 -14.43
N GLU A 233 4.83 15.88 -14.13
CA GLU A 233 4.73 14.59 -13.42
C GLU A 233 5.85 14.25 -12.43
N THR A 234 5.85 14.96 -11.31
CA THR A 234 6.65 14.56 -10.14
C THR A 234 5.93 13.43 -9.39
N VAL A 235 6.37 12.18 -9.52
CA VAL A 235 5.97 11.11 -8.58
C VAL A 235 6.88 11.17 -7.35
N VAL A 236 6.62 12.14 -6.49
CA VAL A 236 7.05 12.08 -5.09
C VAL A 236 6.18 11.01 -4.42
N ARG A 237 6.78 9.86 -4.07
CA ARG A 237 6.20 8.97 -3.07
C ARG A 237 6.59 9.52 -1.70
N GLY A 238 5.86 10.53 -1.27
CA GLY A 238 5.74 10.91 0.13
C GLY A 238 4.30 10.63 0.52
N ASP A 239 4.08 10.21 1.77
CA ASP A 239 2.73 10.20 2.32
C ASP A 239 2.14 11.59 2.15
N ARG A 240 0.95 11.68 1.54
CA ARG A 240 0.24 12.97 1.42
C ARG A 240 0.17 13.56 2.84
N PRO A 241 0.55 14.84 3.04
CA PRO A 241 0.51 15.43 4.38
C PRO A 241 -0.87 15.18 4.99
N ARG A 242 -0.91 14.46 6.11
CA ARG A 242 -2.18 14.09 6.75
C ARG A 242 -2.92 15.37 7.11
N THR A 243 -4.05 15.63 6.47
CA THR A 243 -4.92 16.78 6.74
C THR A 243 -5.99 16.46 7.77
N GLU A 244 -6.31 15.18 7.90
CA GLU A 244 -7.35 14.64 8.73
C GLU A 244 -6.89 14.44 10.18
N VAL A 245 -7.84 14.59 11.10
CA VAL A 245 -7.59 14.51 12.55
C VAL A 245 -7.53 13.05 12.98
N SER A 246 -8.47 12.22 12.51
CA SER A 246 -8.53 10.81 12.87
C SER A 246 -8.54 9.94 11.61
N ARG A 247 -7.37 9.83 10.96
CA ARG A 247 -7.17 8.94 9.80
C ARG A 247 -6.12 7.88 10.12
N VAL A 248 -6.48 6.62 9.87
CA VAL A 248 -5.54 5.52 9.76
C VAL A 248 -5.41 5.15 8.29
N THR A 249 -4.20 5.19 7.77
CA THR A 249 -3.87 4.69 6.43
C THR A 249 -3.07 3.40 6.58
N LEU A 250 -3.48 2.38 5.84
CA LEU A 250 -2.87 1.06 5.77
C LEU A 250 -2.49 0.76 4.33
N HIS A 251 -1.33 0.12 4.14
CA HIS A 251 -0.77 -0.15 2.81
C HIS A 251 -0.36 -1.61 2.64
N GLU A 252 -0.53 -2.13 1.42
CA GLU A 252 0.09 -3.35 0.91
C GLU A 252 0.08 -4.53 1.91
N GLN A 253 1.24 -4.89 2.49
CA GLN A 253 1.38 -6.06 3.38
C GLN A 253 0.59 -5.90 4.68
N GLU A 254 0.48 -4.69 5.23
CA GLU A 254 -0.31 -4.42 6.44
C GLU A 254 -1.81 -4.68 6.22
N LEU A 255 -2.28 -4.72 4.97
CA LEU A 255 -3.68 -5.04 4.66
C LEU A 255 -3.94 -6.56 4.61
N ARG A 256 -2.91 -7.37 4.40
CA ARG A 256 -3.08 -8.78 4.00
C ARG A 256 -2.52 -9.76 5.02
N GLU A 257 -1.48 -9.36 5.74
CA GLU A 257 -0.73 -10.26 6.63
C GLU A 257 -1.16 -10.16 8.09
N VAL A 258 -2.21 -9.39 8.40
CA VAL A 258 -2.70 -9.21 9.78
C VAL A 258 -3.50 -10.44 10.23
N PRO A 259 -3.05 -11.17 11.27
CA PRO A 259 -3.75 -12.35 11.76
C PRO A 259 -5.19 -12.05 12.20
N GLY A 260 -6.10 -13.00 11.97
CA GLY A 260 -7.52 -12.85 12.34
C GLY A 260 -8.39 -12.11 11.33
N THR A 261 -7.78 -11.50 10.29
CA THR A 261 -8.52 -10.82 9.21
C THR A 261 -8.92 -11.75 8.06
N MET A 262 -8.47 -13.01 8.08
CA MET A 262 -8.68 -13.97 6.98
C MET A 262 -8.15 -13.46 5.62
N GLY A 263 -7.12 -12.61 5.64
CA GLY A 263 -6.54 -12.01 4.44
C GLY A 263 -7.38 -10.88 3.83
N ASP A 264 -8.40 -10.39 4.55
CA ASP A 264 -9.30 -9.33 4.11
C ASP A 264 -8.83 -7.93 4.59
N PRO A 265 -8.43 -7.04 3.67
CA PRO A 265 -8.02 -5.67 3.98
C PRO A 265 -9.02 -4.88 4.83
N PHE A 266 -10.31 -5.07 4.58
CA PHE A 266 -11.33 -4.29 5.26
C PHE A 266 -11.62 -4.79 6.67
N ARG A 267 -11.23 -6.02 7.05
CA ARG A 267 -11.38 -6.50 8.43
C ARG A 267 -10.32 -5.93 9.37
N VAL A 268 -9.22 -5.42 8.81
CA VAL A 268 -8.18 -4.72 9.60
C VAL A 268 -8.77 -3.52 10.37
N ILE A 269 -9.79 -2.85 9.83
CA ILE A 269 -10.45 -1.72 10.50
C ILE A 269 -11.10 -2.13 11.83
N MET A 270 -11.51 -3.39 11.98
CA MET A 270 -12.12 -3.91 13.21
C MET A 270 -11.11 -4.02 14.36
N LEU A 271 -9.82 -3.94 14.04
CA LEU A 271 -8.72 -3.92 15.00
C LEU A 271 -8.25 -2.50 15.34
N MET A 272 -8.90 -1.47 14.79
CA MET A 272 -8.55 -0.07 15.03
C MET A 272 -9.22 0.43 16.31
N PRO A 273 -8.61 1.40 17.02
CA PRO A 273 -9.23 1.97 18.20
C PRO A 273 -10.52 2.70 17.82
N GLY A 274 -11.53 2.65 18.69
CA GLY A 274 -12.83 3.27 18.43
C GLY A 274 -13.79 2.42 17.59
N VAL A 275 -13.37 1.23 17.16
CA VAL A 275 -14.20 0.27 16.43
C VAL A 275 -14.52 -0.93 17.32
N THR A 276 -15.79 -1.30 17.41
CA THR A 276 -16.24 -2.55 18.02
C THR A 276 -17.02 -3.38 17.00
N THR A 277 -17.21 -4.66 17.22
CA THR A 277 -18.10 -5.50 16.40
C THR A 277 -19.32 -5.91 17.21
N LEU A 278 -20.43 -6.23 16.52
CA LEU A 278 -21.66 -6.70 17.18
C LEU A 278 -21.46 -8.05 17.89
N ALA A 279 -20.66 -8.92 17.29
CA ALA A 279 -20.23 -10.19 17.88
C ALA A 279 -18.85 -10.56 17.31
N SER A 280 -18.14 -11.45 18.01
CA SER A 280 -16.89 -12.02 17.50
C SER A 280 -17.12 -12.75 16.19
N GLY A 281 -16.23 -12.55 15.20
CA GLY A 281 -16.30 -13.21 13.89
C GLY A 281 -17.27 -12.59 12.88
N LEU A 282 -18.18 -11.69 13.29
CA LEU A 282 -19.07 -10.98 12.37
C LEU A 282 -18.42 -9.70 11.83
N SER A 283 -18.59 -9.47 10.54
CA SER A 283 -17.96 -8.37 9.81
C SER A 283 -18.78 -7.07 9.82
N TYR A 284 -19.31 -6.67 10.98
CA TYR A 284 -20.14 -5.45 11.12
C TYR A 284 -19.48 -4.46 12.09
N PRO A 285 -18.65 -3.52 11.59
CA PRO A 285 -17.95 -2.56 12.43
C PRO A 285 -18.91 -1.48 12.95
N VAL A 286 -18.82 -1.20 14.24
CA VAL A 286 -19.51 -0.14 14.97
C VAL A 286 -18.47 0.91 15.32
N VAL A 287 -18.48 2.02 14.61
CA VAL A 287 -17.51 3.11 14.79
C VAL A 287 -18.04 4.09 15.83
N ARG A 288 -17.29 4.36 16.90
CA ARG A 288 -17.63 5.34 17.96
C ARG A 288 -19.06 5.25 18.48
N GLY A 289 -19.60 4.02 18.54
CA GLY A 289 -20.90 3.71 19.17
C GLY A 289 -22.12 4.13 18.36
N VAL A 290 -21.96 4.38 17.06
CA VAL A 290 -23.07 4.54 16.12
C VAL A 290 -23.27 3.26 15.29
N GLN A 291 -24.50 3.03 14.84
CA GLN A 291 -24.88 1.83 14.07
C GLN A 291 -24.01 1.63 12.81
N PRO A 292 -23.75 0.38 12.39
CA PRO A 292 -22.87 0.09 11.25
C PRO A 292 -23.25 0.84 9.96
N SER A 293 -24.54 0.94 9.65
CA SER A 293 -25.06 1.67 8.48
C SER A 293 -24.83 3.19 8.52
N ALA A 294 -24.46 3.76 9.66
CA ALA A 294 -24.10 5.17 9.76
C ALA A 294 -22.66 5.44 9.33
N SER A 295 -21.86 4.39 9.11
CA SER A 295 -20.53 4.48 8.49
C SER A 295 -20.64 4.17 7.00
N ALA A 296 -19.81 4.83 6.19
CA ALA A 296 -19.85 4.70 4.74
C ALA A 296 -18.57 4.05 4.21
N PHE A 297 -18.73 3.12 3.25
CA PHE A 297 -17.65 2.40 2.60
C PHE A 297 -17.57 2.79 1.13
N PHE A 298 -16.36 3.03 0.65
CA PHE A 298 -16.08 3.47 -0.71
C PHE A 298 -14.95 2.65 -1.33
N VAL A 299 -15.01 2.47 -2.64
CA VAL A 299 -13.90 2.02 -3.49
C VAL A 299 -13.62 3.13 -4.49
N ASP A 300 -12.51 3.85 -4.31
CA ASP A 300 -12.17 5.06 -5.05
C ASP A 300 -13.33 6.07 -5.09
N GLY A 301 -13.93 6.32 -3.93
CA GLY A 301 -15.08 7.21 -3.80
C GLY A 301 -16.39 6.73 -4.43
N VAL A 302 -16.46 5.49 -4.97
CA VAL A 302 -17.73 4.83 -5.34
C VAL A 302 -18.32 4.18 -4.10
N ARG A 303 -19.53 4.57 -3.69
CA ARG A 303 -20.18 4.01 -2.49
C ARG A 303 -20.53 2.53 -2.70
N VAL A 304 -20.04 1.69 -1.78
CA VAL A 304 -20.38 0.27 -1.69
C VAL A 304 -21.54 0.13 -0.70
N PRO A 305 -22.71 -0.40 -1.11
CA PRO A 305 -23.91 -0.41 -0.28
C PRO A 305 -23.76 -1.34 0.92
N PHE A 306 -23.24 -2.55 0.71
CA PHE A 306 -22.87 -3.49 1.76
C PHE A 306 -21.49 -4.06 1.40
N LEU A 307 -20.53 -3.89 2.31
CA LEU A 307 -19.14 -4.21 2.05
C LEU A 307 -18.80 -5.67 2.36
N TYR A 308 -19.49 -6.30 3.31
CA TYR A 308 -19.18 -7.64 3.77
C TYR A 308 -20.30 -8.60 3.42
N HIS A 309 -19.92 -9.82 3.05
CA HIS A 309 -20.89 -10.88 2.85
C HIS A 309 -21.61 -11.20 4.17
N LEU A 310 -22.87 -11.65 4.08
CA LEU A 310 -23.65 -12.09 5.24
C LEU A 310 -22.90 -13.16 6.06
N LEU A 311 -23.28 -13.31 7.34
CA LEU A 311 -22.65 -14.24 8.30
C LEU A 311 -21.15 -13.97 8.52
N VAL A 312 -20.29 -14.99 8.41
CA VAL A 312 -18.84 -14.93 8.65
C VAL A 312 -18.08 -14.57 7.35
N GLY A 313 -18.68 -13.67 6.57
CA GLY A 313 -18.19 -13.26 5.26
C GLY A 313 -16.99 -12.32 5.30
N ASN A 314 -16.14 -12.44 4.28
CA ASN A 314 -15.15 -11.44 3.89
C ASN A 314 -15.81 -10.27 3.14
N ALA A 315 -15.03 -9.22 2.90
CA ALA A 315 -15.43 -8.04 2.15
C ALA A 315 -15.48 -8.35 0.67
N VAL A 316 -16.48 -7.84 -0.03
CA VAL A 316 -16.86 -8.09 -1.45
C VAL A 316 -15.83 -7.61 -2.49
N VAL A 317 -14.64 -7.21 -2.04
CA VAL A 317 -13.56 -6.70 -2.89
C VAL A 317 -12.34 -7.60 -2.71
N HIS A 318 -11.81 -8.11 -3.82
CA HIS A 318 -10.63 -8.95 -3.79
C HIS A 318 -9.41 -8.21 -3.19
N PRO A 319 -8.63 -8.83 -2.27
CA PRO A 319 -7.51 -8.17 -1.59
C PRO A 319 -6.43 -7.61 -2.53
N ASP A 320 -6.11 -8.33 -3.61
CA ASP A 320 -5.15 -7.86 -4.63
C ASP A 320 -5.64 -6.64 -5.44
N PHE A 321 -6.94 -6.38 -5.42
CA PHE A 321 -7.54 -5.26 -6.14
C PHE A 321 -7.31 -3.92 -5.42
N ILE A 322 -6.98 -3.94 -4.12
CA ILE A 322 -6.77 -2.78 -3.25
C ILE A 322 -5.30 -2.67 -2.83
N ASP A 323 -4.74 -1.45 -2.87
CA ASP A 323 -3.39 -1.16 -2.37
C ASP A 323 -3.35 -0.32 -1.08
N THR A 324 -4.39 0.49 -0.86
CA THR A 324 -4.45 1.44 0.24
C THR A 324 -5.86 1.48 0.81
N LEU A 325 -5.97 1.57 2.14
CA LEU A 325 -7.22 1.77 2.84
C LEU A 325 -7.10 3.01 3.73
N ASP A 326 -7.92 4.03 3.45
CA ASP A 326 -8.06 5.22 4.29
C ASP A 326 -9.29 5.09 5.19
N PHE A 327 -9.06 4.93 6.49
CA PHE A 327 -10.13 4.89 7.49
C PHE A 327 -10.16 6.18 8.31
N GLN A 328 -11.25 6.94 8.19
CA GLN A 328 -11.54 8.13 8.98
C GLN A 328 -12.51 7.79 10.11
N VAL A 329 -11.98 7.55 11.30
CA VAL A 329 -12.75 7.10 12.49
C VAL A 329 -13.72 8.19 12.95
N GLY A 330 -13.31 9.44 12.87
CA GLY A 330 -14.14 10.59 13.17
C GLY A 330 -13.62 11.89 12.60
N VAL A 331 -14.52 12.86 12.56
CA VAL A 331 -14.45 14.10 11.79
C VAL A 331 -14.13 13.85 10.29
N PRO A 332 -14.90 13.01 9.55
CA PRO A 332 -14.63 12.76 8.14
C PRO A 332 -14.58 14.04 7.29
N SER A 333 -13.70 14.07 6.30
CA SER A 333 -13.52 15.25 5.42
C SER A 333 -14.78 15.58 4.62
N ALA A 334 -14.95 16.84 4.22
CA ALA A 334 -16.17 17.34 3.56
C ALA A 334 -16.52 16.61 2.24
N ARG A 335 -15.55 15.89 1.65
CA ARG A 335 -15.75 15.00 0.50
C ARG A 335 -16.83 13.95 0.76
N TYR A 336 -16.95 13.46 1.99
CA TYR A 336 -17.90 12.43 2.37
C TYR A 336 -19.16 13.04 2.99
N GLY A 337 -20.33 12.66 2.50
CA GLY A 337 -21.65 13.08 3.00
C GLY A 337 -22.55 11.90 3.32
N SER A 338 -23.72 12.19 3.92
CA SER A 338 -24.73 11.20 4.31
C SER A 338 -24.14 10.08 5.19
N LEU A 339 -23.53 10.47 6.30
CA LEU A 339 -22.96 9.58 7.31
C LEU A 339 -22.90 10.29 8.67
N LEU A 340 -23.11 9.56 9.78
CA LEU A 340 -22.86 10.04 11.15
C LEU A 340 -21.72 9.30 11.86
N GLY A 341 -21.21 8.22 11.27
CA GLY A 341 -20.09 7.43 11.75
C GLY A 341 -18.78 7.80 11.08
N GLY A 342 -17.98 6.78 10.77
CA GLY A 342 -16.73 6.92 10.05
C GLY A 342 -16.88 6.79 8.52
N ALA A 343 -15.81 7.11 7.81
CA ALA A 343 -15.70 6.86 6.37
C ALA A 343 -14.50 5.97 6.08
N VAL A 344 -14.70 4.93 5.25
CA VAL A 344 -13.65 4.01 4.80
C VAL A 344 -13.57 4.11 3.28
N ASP A 345 -12.41 4.49 2.74
CA ASP A 345 -12.20 4.60 1.30
C ASP A 345 -11.01 3.71 0.89
N ALA A 346 -11.30 2.69 0.09
CA ALA A 346 -10.29 1.79 -0.43
C ALA A 346 -9.85 2.25 -1.82
N HIS A 347 -8.54 2.35 -2.02
CA HIS A 347 -7.97 2.74 -3.29
C HIS A 347 -7.55 1.51 -4.08
N VAL A 348 -8.01 1.46 -5.33
CA VAL A 348 -7.66 0.35 -6.22
C VAL A 348 -6.19 0.43 -6.60
N SER A 349 -5.53 -0.72 -6.67
CA SER A 349 -4.10 -0.85 -6.96
C SER A 349 -3.70 -0.05 -8.20
N ARG A 350 -2.73 0.87 -8.13
CA ARG A 350 -2.32 1.65 -9.31
C ARG A 350 -1.93 0.74 -10.49
N PRO A 351 -2.43 0.99 -11.71
CA PRO A 351 -2.16 0.13 -12.85
C PRO A 351 -0.66 0.13 -13.14
N ARG A 352 -0.07 -1.06 -13.27
CA ARG A 352 1.35 -1.21 -13.61
C ARG A 352 1.50 -1.46 -15.10
N GLU A 353 2.46 -0.75 -15.70
CA GLU A 353 2.78 -0.87 -17.13
C GLU A 353 3.96 -1.80 -17.41
N ASP A 354 4.54 -2.45 -16.38
CA ASP A 354 5.82 -3.15 -16.47
C ASP A 354 5.72 -4.60 -16.95
N GLY A 355 4.53 -5.19 -16.96
CA GLY A 355 4.28 -6.52 -17.50
C GLY A 355 2.98 -7.13 -16.97
N VAL A 356 2.62 -8.29 -17.53
CA VAL A 356 1.47 -9.06 -17.05
C VAL A 356 1.75 -9.59 -15.64
N ARG A 357 0.77 -9.44 -14.75
CA ARG A 357 0.82 -9.93 -13.37
C ARG A 357 -0.45 -10.69 -13.06
N GLY A 358 -0.34 -11.76 -12.29
CA GLY A 358 -1.50 -12.48 -11.80
C GLY A 358 -1.18 -13.28 -10.56
N SER A 359 -2.22 -13.56 -9.79
CA SER A 359 -2.19 -14.44 -8.63
C SER A 359 -3.44 -15.32 -8.66
N ALA A 360 -3.30 -16.54 -8.16
CA ALA A 360 -4.41 -17.44 -7.92
C ALA A 360 -4.13 -18.18 -6.63
N TYR A 361 -5.16 -18.40 -5.82
CA TYR A 361 -5.03 -19.11 -4.56
C TYR A 361 -6.27 -19.95 -4.25
N VAL A 362 -6.05 -21.00 -3.47
CA VAL A 362 -7.07 -21.85 -2.88
C VAL A 362 -6.70 -22.02 -1.41
N ASP A 363 -7.59 -21.62 -0.53
CA ASP A 363 -7.45 -21.81 0.92
C ASP A 363 -8.66 -22.59 1.47
N LEU A 364 -8.71 -22.80 2.78
CA LEU A 364 -9.77 -23.59 3.43
C LEU A 364 -11.18 -23.02 3.19
N ILE A 365 -11.30 -21.70 3.05
CA ILE A 365 -12.57 -20.98 3.03
C ILE A 365 -12.80 -20.18 1.74
N ASN A 366 -11.81 -20.00 0.87
CA ASN A 366 -11.92 -19.22 -0.36
C ASN A 366 -11.11 -19.79 -1.53
N SER A 367 -11.49 -19.38 -2.74
CA SER A 367 -10.63 -19.42 -3.91
C SER A 367 -10.74 -18.11 -4.68
N GLY A 368 -9.61 -17.59 -5.15
CA GLY A 368 -9.54 -16.29 -5.79
C GLY A 368 -8.53 -16.25 -6.92
N VAL A 369 -8.81 -15.38 -7.89
CA VAL A 369 -7.93 -15.10 -9.03
C VAL A 369 -7.86 -13.60 -9.21
N PHE A 370 -6.66 -13.10 -9.51
CA PHE A 370 -6.40 -11.72 -9.90
C PHE A 370 -5.48 -11.72 -11.12
N LEU A 371 -5.77 -10.84 -12.08
CA LEU A 371 -5.02 -10.68 -13.31
C LEU A 371 -4.94 -9.20 -13.67
N GLU A 372 -3.75 -8.73 -14.03
CA GLU A 372 -3.46 -7.39 -14.54
C GLU A 372 -2.63 -7.49 -15.82
N VAL A 373 -3.15 -6.92 -16.89
CA VAL A 373 -2.59 -6.99 -18.24
C VAL A 373 -2.40 -5.56 -18.77
N PRO A 374 -1.15 -5.06 -18.88
CA PRO A 374 -0.88 -3.83 -19.60
C PRO A 374 -0.85 -4.07 -21.12
N LEU A 375 -1.41 -3.13 -21.87
CA LEU A 375 -1.40 -3.04 -23.33
C LEU A 375 -0.65 -1.75 -23.73
N PRO A 376 0.69 -1.80 -23.86
CA PRO A 376 1.52 -0.60 -24.01
C PRO A 376 1.21 0.21 -25.27
N GLU A 377 0.82 -0.45 -26.36
CA GLU A 377 0.53 0.18 -27.66
C GLU A 377 -0.63 1.18 -27.57
N THR A 378 -1.60 0.93 -26.68
CA THR A 378 -2.75 1.79 -26.47
C THR A 378 -2.63 2.62 -25.21
N GLY A 379 -1.68 2.33 -24.31
CA GLY A 379 -1.65 2.92 -22.97
C GLY A 379 -2.81 2.47 -22.08
N THR A 380 -3.33 1.26 -22.33
CA THR A 380 -4.42 0.64 -21.57
C THR A 380 -3.86 -0.35 -20.55
N THR A 381 -4.46 -0.43 -19.38
CA THR A 381 -4.27 -1.53 -18.43
C THR A 381 -5.61 -2.13 -18.08
N VAL A 382 -5.73 -3.46 -18.19
CA VAL A 382 -6.92 -4.21 -17.81
C VAL A 382 -6.62 -5.00 -16.54
N THR A 383 -7.43 -4.82 -15.50
CA THR A 383 -7.36 -5.58 -14.25
C THR A 383 -8.67 -6.34 -14.07
N ALA A 384 -8.62 -7.61 -13.73
CA ALA A 384 -9.78 -8.42 -13.38
C ALA A 384 -9.48 -9.24 -12.12
N ALA A 385 -10.47 -9.37 -11.25
CA ALA A 385 -10.40 -10.18 -10.06
C ALA A 385 -11.75 -10.84 -9.79
N GLY A 386 -11.71 -12.00 -9.18
CA GLY A 386 -12.91 -12.72 -8.77
C GLY A 386 -12.61 -13.67 -7.63
N ARG A 387 -13.60 -13.89 -6.79
CA ARG A 387 -13.48 -14.75 -5.62
C ARG A 387 -14.78 -15.49 -5.36
N ILE A 388 -14.64 -16.73 -4.94
CA ILE A 388 -15.72 -17.59 -4.46
C ILE A 388 -15.38 -18.00 -3.04
N SER A 389 -16.35 -17.90 -2.12
CA SER A 389 -16.17 -18.29 -0.72
C SER A 389 -16.90 -19.59 -0.39
N TYR A 390 -16.17 -20.55 0.16
CA TYR A 390 -16.72 -21.80 0.71
C TYR A 390 -17.28 -21.61 2.12
N THR A 391 -17.14 -20.43 2.72
CA THR A 391 -17.68 -20.15 4.06
C THR A 391 -19.17 -20.47 4.16
N GLY A 392 -19.94 -20.11 3.12
CA GLY A 392 -21.36 -20.43 3.05
C GLY A 392 -21.64 -21.94 3.04
N LEU A 393 -20.91 -22.70 2.21
CA LEU A 393 -20.97 -24.16 2.16
C LEU A 393 -20.57 -24.81 3.50
N LEU A 394 -19.50 -24.34 4.13
CA LEU A 394 -19.03 -24.87 5.42
C LEU A 394 -20.04 -24.61 6.54
N VAL A 395 -20.55 -23.38 6.64
CA VAL A 395 -21.61 -23.03 7.60
C VAL A 395 -22.85 -23.89 7.35
N THR A 396 -23.25 -24.03 6.09
CA THR A 396 -24.34 -24.92 5.67
C THR A 396 -24.13 -26.35 6.17
N ARG A 397 -22.95 -26.93 5.93
CA ARG A 397 -22.64 -28.31 6.36
C ARG A 397 -22.60 -28.46 7.88
N VAL A 398 -21.94 -27.55 8.59
CA VAL A 398 -21.86 -27.57 10.05
C VAL A 398 -23.24 -27.41 10.66
N ALA A 399 -24.01 -26.40 10.23
CA ALA A 399 -25.37 -26.18 10.69
C ALA A 399 -26.24 -27.42 10.49
N ASN A 400 -26.20 -28.04 9.31
CA ASN A 400 -26.99 -29.24 9.04
C ASN A 400 -26.50 -30.48 9.80
N SER A 401 -25.22 -30.54 10.18
CA SER A 401 -24.68 -31.65 10.99
C SER A 401 -25.12 -31.62 12.46
N ILE A 402 -25.36 -30.43 13.03
CA ILE A 402 -25.77 -30.26 14.43
C ILE A 402 -27.29 -30.22 14.62
N HIS A 403 -28.05 -30.00 13.55
CA HIS A 403 -29.51 -30.13 13.57
C HIS A 403 -29.88 -31.60 13.34
N ALA A 404 -30.15 -32.33 14.43
CA ALA A 404 -30.60 -33.72 14.38
C ALA A 404 -31.77 -33.91 13.39
N PRO A 405 -31.89 -35.10 12.76
CA PRO A 405 -33.09 -35.45 12.02
C PRO A 405 -34.29 -35.29 12.94
N SER A 406 -35.18 -34.33 12.67
CA SER A 406 -36.38 -34.14 13.49
C SER A 406 -37.60 -34.29 12.61
N SER A 407 -38.40 -35.30 12.95
CA SER A 407 -39.79 -35.36 12.51
C SER A 407 -40.60 -34.44 13.40
N THR A 408 -41.31 -33.49 12.79
CA THR A 408 -42.20 -32.59 13.53
C THR A 408 -43.62 -32.92 13.13
N THR A 409 -44.48 -33.19 14.11
CA THR A 409 -45.91 -33.37 13.86
C THR A 409 -46.64 -32.07 14.13
N TYR A 410 -47.25 -31.49 13.10
CA TYR A 410 -48.07 -30.28 13.22
C TYR A 410 -49.43 -30.54 12.54
N GLY A 411 -50.53 -30.28 13.27
CA GLY A 411 -51.88 -30.53 12.75
C GLY A 411 -52.21 -31.99 12.44
N GLY A 412 -51.53 -32.96 13.08
CA GLY A 412 -51.72 -34.40 12.81
C GLY A 412 -50.94 -34.94 11.61
N VAL A 413 -50.19 -34.08 10.90
CA VAL A 413 -49.29 -34.48 9.80
C VAL A 413 -47.87 -34.56 10.34
N THR A 414 -47.23 -35.71 10.20
CA THR A 414 -45.83 -35.92 10.57
C THR A 414 -44.95 -35.62 9.37
N TYR A 415 -44.06 -34.63 9.50
CA TYR A 415 -43.09 -34.29 8.48
C TYR A 415 -41.78 -35.01 8.79
N GLU A 416 -41.42 -36.04 8.03
CA GLU A 416 -40.16 -36.80 8.18
C GLU A 416 -38.94 -36.09 7.58
N ASP A 417 -37.77 -36.27 8.20
CA ASP A 417 -36.52 -35.65 7.79
C ASP A 417 -35.84 -36.41 6.65
N THR A 418 -35.81 -35.80 5.46
CA THR A 418 -35.28 -36.39 4.22
C THR A 418 -33.75 -36.36 4.12
N GLY A 419 -33.05 -35.72 5.07
CA GLY A 419 -31.59 -35.57 5.01
C GLY A 419 -31.09 -34.43 4.10
N GLU A 420 -31.99 -33.57 3.61
CA GLU A 420 -31.64 -32.39 2.81
C GLU A 420 -31.07 -31.24 3.66
N PRO A 421 -30.20 -30.38 3.09
CA PRO A 421 -29.64 -29.23 3.79
C PRO A 421 -30.75 -28.27 4.28
N LYS A 422 -30.88 -28.05 5.59
CA LYS A 422 -31.89 -27.15 6.20
C LYS A 422 -31.50 -25.68 6.14
N VAL A 423 -30.21 -25.40 5.99
CA VAL A 423 -29.61 -24.06 5.84
C VAL A 423 -28.79 -24.05 4.55
N TYR A 424 -28.84 -22.96 3.79
CA TYR A 424 -27.93 -22.69 2.68
C TYR A 424 -27.31 -21.29 2.81
N ALA A 425 -26.09 -21.14 2.29
CA ALA A 425 -25.41 -19.86 2.16
C ALA A 425 -24.49 -19.90 0.93
N ASP A 426 -24.58 -18.89 0.07
CA ASP A 426 -23.77 -18.76 -1.15
C ASP A 426 -23.33 -17.30 -1.35
N TYR A 427 -22.09 -17.15 -1.83
CA TYR A 427 -21.40 -15.87 -1.99
C TYR A 427 -20.51 -15.88 -3.22
N TRP A 428 -20.66 -14.87 -4.07
CA TRP A 428 -19.67 -14.57 -5.10
C TRP A 428 -19.46 -13.08 -5.27
N ASP A 429 -18.27 -12.72 -5.73
CA ASP A 429 -17.90 -11.35 -6.04
C ASP A 429 -16.97 -11.27 -7.27
N TYR A 430 -17.08 -10.18 -8.03
CA TYR A 430 -16.21 -9.88 -9.17
C TYR A 430 -15.81 -8.40 -9.17
N GLN A 431 -14.63 -8.13 -9.72
CA GLN A 431 -14.14 -6.79 -9.99
C GLN A 431 -13.43 -6.76 -11.33
N ALA A 432 -13.70 -5.74 -12.15
CA ALA A 432 -13.03 -5.51 -13.41
C ALA A 432 -12.73 -4.02 -13.55
N ARG A 433 -11.58 -3.69 -14.12
CA ARG A 433 -11.15 -2.32 -14.33
C ARG A 433 -10.38 -2.20 -15.62
N VAL A 434 -10.62 -1.11 -16.34
CA VAL A 434 -9.85 -0.69 -17.50
C VAL A 434 -9.39 0.74 -17.25
N ASP A 435 -8.07 0.95 -17.22
CA ASP A 435 -7.45 2.27 -17.17
C ASP A 435 -6.85 2.59 -18.53
N GLN A 436 -7.22 3.73 -19.11
CA GLN A 436 -6.79 4.19 -20.42
C GLN A 436 -6.17 5.57 -20.29
N ARG A 437 -4.91 5.73 -20.72
CA ARG A 437 -4.32 7.07 -20.87
C ARG A 437 -4.94 7.78 -22.07
N VAL A 438 -5.39 9.03 -21.88
CA VAL A 438 -5.98 9.86 -22.95
C VAL A 438 -5.33 11.24 -22.89
N GLY A 439 -4.38 11.50 -23.79
CA GLY A 439 -3.56 12.72 -23.75
C GLY A 439 -2.75 12.82 -22.45
N GLU A 440 -2.92 13.93 -21.73
CA GLU A 440 -2.34 14.16 -20.40
C GLU A 440 -3.23 13.62 -19.26
N GLY A 441 -4.46 13.21 -19.57
CA GLY A 441 -5.41 12.65 -18.61
C GLY A 441 -5.46 11.12 -18.61
N ARG A 442 -6.37 10.61 -17.80
CA ARG A 442 -6.70 9.18 -17.70
C ARG A 442 -8.19 8.99 -17.59
N VAL A 443 -8.71 8.00 -18.30
CA VAL A 443 -10.09 7.53 -18.19
C VAL A 443 -10.06 6.13 -17.59
N ARG A 444 -10.92 5.87 -16.62
CA ARG A 444 -11.07 4.59 -15.95
C ARG A 444 -12.50 4.10 -16.06
N LEU A 445 -12.68 2.86 -16.46
CA LEU A 445 -13.92 2.12 -16.27
C LEU A 445 -13.70 1.10 -15.14
N LEU A 446 -14.50 1.15 -14.08
CA LEU A 446 -14.49 0.22 -12.96
C LEU A 446 -15.85 -0.46 -12.86
N ALA A 447 -15.89 -1.78 -12.81
CA ALA A 447 -17.07 -2.57 -12.53
C ALA A 447 -16.81 -3.45 -11.31
N LEU A 448 -17.73 -3.47 -10.36
CA LEU A 448 -17.70 -4.42 -9.25
C LEU A 448 -19.12 -4.87 -8.92
N GLY A 449 -19.26 -6.11 -8.45
CA GLY A 449 -20.55 -6.65 -8.07
C GLY A 449 -20.42 -7.88 -7.22
N THR A 450 -21.52 -8.22 -6.58
CA THR A 450 -21.59 -9.33 -5.62
C THR A 450 -23.01 -9.84 -5.49
N SER A 451 -23.14 -11.08 -5.03
CA SER A 451 -24.40 -11.68 -4.62
C SER A 451 -24.19 -12.51 -3.36
N ASP A 452 -25.15 -12.39 -2.46
CA ASP A 452 -25.28 -13.16 -1.25
C ASP A 452 -26.66 -13.78 -1.22
N ALA A 453 -26.72 -15.05 -0.86
CA ALA A 453 -27.99 -15.69 -0.57
C ALA A 453 -27.80 -16.56 0.67
N VAL A 454 -28.59 -16.30 1.72
CA VAL A 454 -28.59 -17.09 2.95
C VAL A 454 -30.03 -17.41 3.30
N GLY A 455 -30.32 -18.67 3.58
CA GLY A 455 -31.68 -19.04 3.93
C GLY A 455 -31.78 -20.40 4.59
N LEU A 456 -33.01 -20.73 4.94
CA LEU A 456 -33.42 -22.07 5.24
C LEU A 456 -33.92 -22.68 3.92
N SER A 457 -33.61 -23.94 3.68
CA SER A 457 -34.25 -24.71 2.62
C SER A 457 -35.26 -25.64 3.30
N PRO A 458 -36.54 -25.62 2.93
CA PRO A 458 -37.45 -26.64 3.39
C PRO A 458 -37.87 -27.58 2.26
N ARG A 459 -38.14 -28.79 2.72
CA ARG A 459 -38.95 -29.84 2.12
C ARG A 459 -40.15 -29.24 1.37
N ILE A 460 -40.04 -29.04 0.05
CA ILE A 460 -41.06 -29.16 -1.01
C ILE A 460 -40.33 -28.86 -2.33
N PRO A 461 -40.35 -29.78 -3.32
CA PRO A 461 -39.82 -29.49 -4.66
C PRO A 461 -40.44 -28.21 -5.23
N GLU A 462 -39.60 -27.34 -5.81
CA GLU A 462 -39.99 -26.09 -6.51
C GLU A 462 -40.28 -24.84 -5.64
N GLN A 463 -40.05 -24.85 -4.32
CA GLN A 463 -40.23 -23.65 -3.47
C GLN A 463 -39.04 -23.35 -2.54
N ASP A 464 -38.29 -22.29 -2.84
CA ASP A 464 -37.35 -21.67 -1.90
C ASP A 464 -38.14 -20.92 -0.82
N VAL A 465 -38.06 -21.37 0.43
CA VAL A 465 -38.85 -20.81 1.53
C VAL A 465 -37.92 -20.38 2.67
N GLY A 466 -37.94 -19.09 3.00
CA GLY A 466 -37.15 -18.57 4.12
C GLY A 466 -35.73 -18.22 3.70
N GLY A 467 -35.48 -16.98 3.26
CA GLY A 467 -34.12 -16.59 2.89
C GLY A 467 -33.97 -15.10 2.65
N VAL A 468 -32.76 -14.60 2.83
CA VAL A 468 -32.34 -13.23 2.54
C VAL A 468 -31.33 -13.29 1.41
N GLY A 469 -31.63 -12.59 0.32
CA GLY A 469 -30.73 -12.37 -0.80
C GLY A 469 -30.31 -10.91 -0.88
N LEU A 470 -29.02 -10.64 -0.99
CA LEU A 470 -28.49 -9.30 -1.26
C LEU A 470 -27.68 -9.35 -2.55
N LEU A 471 -27.86 -8.36 -3.42
CA LEU A 471 -27.06 -8.25 -4.64
C LEU A 471 -26.82 -6.79 -4.95
N PHE A 472 -25.61 -6.48 -5.43
CA PHE A 472 -25.38 -5.20 -6.05
C PHE A 472 -24.42 -5.29 -7.24
N HIS A 473 -24.58 -4.34 -8.16
CA HIS A 473 -23.64 -4.06 -9.22
C HIS A 473 -23.34 -2.56 -9.25
N ARG A 474 -22.08 -2.21 -9.50
CA ARG A 474 -21.63 -0.84 -9.77
C ARG A 474 -20.80 -0.82 -11.05
N VAL A 475 -21.04 0.18 -11.89
CA VAL A 475 -20.22 0.49 -13.06
C VAL A 475 -19.90 1.98 -13.02
N ASP A 476 -18.62 2.34 -12.87
CA ASP A 476 -18.12 3.70 -12.73
C ASP A 476 -17.19 4.03 -13.90
N LEU A 477 -17.55 5.05 -14.68
CA LEU A 477 -16.68 5.67 -15.68
C LEU A 477 -16.15 6.98 -15.10
N ARG A 478 -14.83 7.15 -15.06
CA ARG A 478 -14.18 8.30 -14.43
C ARG A 478 -13.05 8.85 -15.27
N GLY A 479 -13.09 10.14 -15.58
CA GLY A 479 -12.02 10.87 -16.24
C GLY A 479 -11.30 11.78 -15.25
N ARG A 480 -9.98 11.78 -15.29
CA ARG A 480 -9.12 12.78 -14.63
C ARG A 480 -8.25 13.46 -15.66
N HIS A 481 -8.15 14.78 -15.60
CA HIS A 481 -7.36 15.56 -16.54
C HIS A 481 -6.74 16.77 -15.85
N PRO A 482 -5.46 17.10 -16.12
CA PRO A 482 -4.87 18.34 -15.65
C PRO A 482 -5.61 19.54 -16.25
N LEU A 483 -6.06 20.48 -15.43
CA LEU A 483 -6.80 21.65 -15.88
C LEU A 483 -6.40 22.86 -15.05
N ALA A 484 -6.03 23.97 -15.70
CA ALA A 484 -5.68 25.24 -15.06
C ALA A 484 -4.67 25.10 -13.90
N GLY A 485 -3.64 24.26 -14.05
CA GLY A 485 -2.63 24.02 -13.01
C GLY A 485 -3.12 23.19 -11.81
N GLY A 486 -4.30 22.59 -11.90
CA GLY A 486 -4.84 21.62 -10.97
C GLY A 486 -5.24 20.32 -11.67
N GLU A 487 -5.99 19.47 -10.98
CA GLU A 487 -6.58 18.24 -11.52
C GLU A 487 -8.11 18.34 -11.48
N ALA A 488 -8.74 18.21 -12.64
CA ALA A 488 -10.18 18.07 -12.76
C ALA A 488 -10.56 16.59 -12.84
N GLU A 489 -11.64 16.21 -12.16
CA GLU A 489 -12.23 14.88 -12.18
C GLU A 489 -13.70 14.99 -12.58
N VAL A 490 -14.16 14.10 -13.47
CA VAL A 490 -15.59 13.91 -13.77
C VAL A 490 -15.89 12.42 -13.77
N GLY A 491 -17.06 12.03 -13.28
CA GLY A 491 -17.45 10.63 -13.25
C GLY A 491 -18.95 10.42 -13.36
N LEU A 492 -19.30 9.26 -13.90
CA LEU A 492 -20.65 8.73 -13.98
C LEU A 492 -20.65 7.31 -13.42
N THR A 493 -21.49 7.05 -12.42
CA THR A 493 -21.67 5.74 -11.82
C THR A 493 -23.10 5.25 -12.02
N LEU A 494 -23.25 4.03 -12.53
CA LEU A 494 -24.51 3.30 -12.59
C LEU A 494 -24.52 2.25 -11.48
N GLY A 495 -25.65 2.14 -10.77
CA GLY A 495 -25.85 1.19 -9.69
C GLY A 495 -27.14 0.40 -9.84
N TYR A 496 -27.08 -0.87 -9.42
CA TYR A 496 -28.27 -1.70 -9.21
C TYR A 496 -28.11 -2.44 -7.89
N ASP A 497 -29.11 -2.36 -7.02
CA ASP A 497 -29.17 -3.04 -5.73
C ASP A 497 -30.45 -3.87 -5.63
N ARG A 498 -30.36 -5.04 -5.01
CA ARG A 498 -31.50 -5.90 -4.74
C ARG A 498 -31.42 -6.45 -3.32
N LEU A 499 -32.53 -6.39 -2.60
CA LEU A 499 -32.78 -7.17 -1.40
C LEU A 499 -34.01 -8.06 -1.66
N GLY A 500 -33.88 -9.36 -1.45
CA GLY A 500 -35.00 -10.29 -1.45
C GLY A 500 -35.14 -10.94 -0.09
N ILE A 501 -36.38 -11.07 0.39
CA ILE A 501 -36.73 -11.81 1.60
C ILE A 501 -37.84 -12.78 1.20
N ASN A 502 -37.61 -14.07 1.37
CA ASN A 502 -38.63 -15.10 1.18
C ASN A 502 -39.09 -15.59 2.55
N VAL A 503 -40.39 -15.77 2.75
CA VAL A 503 -41.00 -16.31 3.96
C VAL A 503 -42.10 -17.29 3.53
N ALA A 504 -42.15 -18.49 4.09
CA ALA A 504 -43.39 -19.27 4.02
C ALA A 504 -43.86 -19.67 5.40
N LEU A 505 -45.15 -19.46 5.62
CA LEU A 505 -45.89 -19.88 6.80
C LEU A 505 -46.79 -21.04 6.36
N GLY A 506 -46.22 -22.24 6.22
CA GLY A 506 -46.90 -23.44 5.72
C GLY A 506 -46.75 -23.67 4.21
N ALA A 507 -47.17 -24.85 3.73
CA ALA A 507 -47.01 -25.30 2.34
C ALA A 507 -47.84 -24.51 1.31
N ASP A 508 -48.93 -23.87 1.74
CA ASP A 508 -49.95 -23.35 0.83
C ASP A 508 -49.92 -21.82 0.64
N ASN A 509 -49.01 -21.10 1.31
CA ASN A 509 -48.99 -19.63 1.23
C ASN A 509 -47.57 -19.02 1.37
N PRO A 510 -46.66 -19.27 0.41
CA PRO A 510 -45.36 -18.61 0.38
C PRO A 510 -45.53 -17.12 0.06
N GLY A 511 -44.72 -16.27 0.67
CA GLY A 511 -44.65 -14.84 0.40
C GLY A 511 -43.21 -14.38 0.21
N SER A 512 -43.01 -13.46 -0.71
CA SER A 512 -41.73 -12.79 -0.92
C SER A 512 -41.87 -11.29 -0.75
N TYR A 513 -40.78 -10.66 -0.33
CA TYR A 513 -40.64 -9.22 -0.25
C TYR A 513 -39.33 -8.84 -0.92
N GLU A 514 -39.41 -8.01 -1.95
CA GLU A 514 -38.27 -7.65 -2.76
C GLU A 514 -38.17 -6.14 -2.94
N LEU A 515 -36.97 -5.60 -2.70
CA LEU A 515 -36.61 -4.23 -3.00
C LEU A 515 -35.59 -4.23 -4.13
N ARG A 516 -35.92 -3.55 -5.23
CA ARG A 516 -35.01 -3.31 -6.35
C ARG A 516 -34.73 -1.83 -6.43
N GLN A 517 -33.46 -1.44 -6.50
CA GLN A 517 -33.06 -0.04 -6.63
C GLN A 517 -32.08 0.11 -7.80
N GLY A 518 -32.41 0.98 -8.73
CA GLY A 518 -31.47 1.51 -9.72
C GLY A 518 -30.95 2.88 -9.28
N SER A 519 -29.68 3.17 -9.55
CA SER A 519 -29.11 4.50 -9.33
C SER A 519 -28.24 4.98 -10.48
N VAL A 520 -28.27 6.29 -10.70
CA VAL A 520 -27.39 7.01 -11.62
C VAL A 520 -26.79 8.17 -10.86
N SER A 521 -25.47 8.18 -10.74
CA SER A 521 -24.71 9.20 -10.02
C SER A 521 -23.75 9.91 -10.96
N ALA A 522 -23.72 11.23 -10.93
CA ALA A 522 -22.71 12.04 -11.59
C ALA A 522 -21.89 12.80 -10.54
N ARG A 523 -20.58 12.89 -10.74
CA ARG A 523 -19.67 13.65 -9.88
C ARG A 523 -18.74 14.52 -10.69
N ALA A 524 -18.38 15.66 -10.11
CA ALA A 524 -17.32 16.52 -10.62
C ALA A 524 -16.47 17.03 -9.46
N GLY A 525 -15.17 17.08 -9.66
CA GLY A 525 -14.20 17.54 -8.68
C GLY A 525 -13.10 18.37 -9.33
N PHE A 526 -12.53 19.27 -8.55
CA PHE A 526 -11.37 20.06 -8.94
C PHE A 526 -10.46 20.26 -7.75
N THR A 527 -9.18 19.93 -7.90
CA THR A 527 -8.15 20.13 -6.88
C THR A 527 -7.01 20.97 -7.43
N ARG A 528 -6.51 21.93 -6.66
CA ARG A 528 -5.41 22.81 -7.07
C ARG A 528 -4.66 23.37 -5.87
N GLU A 529 -3.35 23.36 -5.91
CA GLU A 529 -2.54 24.20 -5.01
C GLU A 529 -2.54 25.63 -5.57
N LEU A 530 -3.16 26.57 -4.85
CA LEU A 530 -3.23 27.97 -5.24
C LEU A 530 -1.91 28.70 -4.90
N SER A 531 -1.24 28.26 -3.85
CA SER A 531 0.10 28.70 -3.42
C SER A 531 0.78 27.57 -2.63
N SER A 532 2.01 27.79 -2.15
CA SER A 532 2.68 26.86 -1.23
C SER A 532 1.93 26.67 0.11
N THR A 533 1.07 27.63 0.47
CA THR A 533 0.36 27.67 1.75
C THR A 533 -1.14 27.43 1.63
N VAL A 534 -1.70 27.39 0.41
CA VAL A 534 -3.15 27.26 0.18
C VAL A 534 -3.43 26.21 -0.88
N GLY A 535 -3.99 25.09 -0.45
CA GLY A 535 -4.63 24.10 -1.32
C GLY A 535 -6.15 24.32 -1.39
N LEU A 536 -6.73 24.15 -2.58
CA LEU A 536 -8.15 24.21 -2.83
C LEU A 536 -8.65 22.87 -3.35
N GLU A 537 -9.79 22.47 -2.84
CA GLU A 537 -10.60 21.39 -3.37
C GLU A 537 -12.06 21.79 -3.44
N VAL A 538 -12.70 21.49 -4.57
CA VAL A 538 -14.13 21.66 -4.81
C VAL A 538 -14.66 20.35 -5.35
N PHE A 539 -15.84 19.94 -4.89
CA PHE A 539 -16.48 18.72 -5.33
C PHE A 539 -17.99 18.90 -5.38
N SER A 540 -18.62 18.15 -6.27
CA SER A 540 -20.06 18.05 -6.39
C SER A 540 -20.45 16.62 -6.78
N GLN A 541 -21.62 16.20 -6.33
CA GLN A 541 -22.22 14.92 -6.69
C GLN A 541 -23.73 15.07 -6.77
N VAL A 542 -24.35 14.33 -7.68
CA VAL A 542 -25.80 14.18 -7.75
C VAL A 542 -26.11 12.73 -8.06
N GLU A 543 -26.95 12.12 -7.24
CA GLU A 543 -27.38 10.74 -7.39
C GLU A 543 -28.91 10.69 -7.46
N ARG A 544 -29.43 10.18 -8.57
CA ARG A 544 -30.84 9.85 -8.71
C ARG A 544 -31.02 8.36 -8.42
N ARG A 545 -31.93 8.03 -7.51
CA ARG A 545 -32.30 6.66 -7.16
C ARG A 545 -33.77 6.43 -7.50
N SER A 546 -34.05 5.29 -8.14
CA SER A 546 -35.39 4.78 -8.40
C SER A 546 -35.50 3.39 -7.80
N ALA A 547 -36.55 3.14 -7.01
CA ALA A 547 -36.73 1.84 -6.38
C ALA A 547 -38.17 1.35 -6.47
N ASP A 548 -38.31 0.03 -6.61
CA ASP A 548 -39.59 -0.66 -6.62
C ASP A 548 -39.65 -1.67 -5.50
N VAL A 549 -40.82 -1.75 -4.87
CA VAL A 549 -41.13 -2.72 -3.81
C VAL A 549 -42.11 -3.74 -4.36
N VAL A 550 -41.74 -5.03 -4.30
CA VAL A 550 -42.60 -6.13 -4.75
C VAL A 550 -42.85 -7.06 -3.57
N ALA A 551 -44.09 -7.12 -3.11
CA ALA A 551 -44.53 -8.03 -2.07
C ALA A 551 -45.54 -9.05 -2.63
N THR A 552 -45.40 -10.33 -2.28
CA THR A 552 -46.25 -11.44 -2.72
C THR A 552 -46.73 -12.30 -1.54
N GLY A 553 -47.79 -13.09 -1.76
CA GLY A 553 -48.34 -14.01 -0.75
C GLY A 553 -48.61 -13.37 0.61
N VAL A 554 -48.14 -14.01 1.68
CA VAL A 554 -48.29 -13.54 3.08
C VAL A 554 -47.63 -12.20 3.38
N MET A 555 -46.72 -11.73 2.52
CA MET A 555 -46.04 -10.44 2.68
C MET A 555 -46.83 -9.28 2.05
N ARG A 556 -47.90 -9.56 1.28
CA ARG A 556 -48.74 -8.49 0.70
C ARG A 556 -49.43 -7.67 1.78
N PRO A 557 -49.49 -6.33 1.65
CA PRO A 557 -50.29 -5.48 2.52
C PRO A 557 -51.75 -5.93 2.57
N VAL A 558 -52.35 -5.94 3.77
CA VAL A 558 -53.78 -6.24 3.96
C VAL A 558 -54.56 -4.93 4.10
N GLY A 559 -55.57 -4.71 3.26
CA GLY A 559 -56.44 -3.52 3.27
C GLY A 559 -56.28 -2.61 2.04
N PRO A 560 -57.08 -1.54 1.91
CA PRO A 560 -56.99 -0.62 0.78
C PRO A 560 -55.63 0.08 0.75
N VAL A 561 -54.95 0.00 -0.40
CA VAL A 561 -53.68 0.69 -0.67
C VAL A 561 -53.97 2.17 -0.87
N ASP A 562 -54.10 2.89 0.24
CA ASP A 562 -54.12 4.35 0.20
C ASP A 562 -52.69 4.81 -0.10
N GLY A 563 -52.50 5.47 -1.24
CA GLY A 563 -51.19 5.87 -1.81
C GLY A 563 -50.35 6.83 -0.98
N LYS A 564 -50.56 6.91 0.34
CA LYS A 564 -49.71 7.58 1.33
C LYS A 564 -48.64 6.67 1.94
N ASP A 565 -48.83 5.35 1.92
CA ASP A 565 -47.85 4.40 2.45
C ASP A 565 -46.71 4.17 1.44
N ALA A 566 -45.49 4.57 1.81
CA ALA A 566 -44.31 4.49 0.96
C ALA A 566 -43.94 3.06 0.55
N PHE A 567 -44.37 2.04 1.31
CA PHE A 567 -44.17 0.61 1.00
C PHE A 567 -45.23 0.04 0.07
N SER A 568 -46.32 0.78 -0.15
CA SER A 568 -47.43 0.40 -1.02
C SER A 568 -47.40 1.12 -2.38
N ARG A 569 -46.50 2.11 -2.54
CA ARG A 569 -46.30 2.86 -3.79
C ARG A 569 -45.45 2.05 -4.76
N PRO A 570 -45.96 1.69 -5.95
CA PRO A 570 -45.11 1.16 -7.01
C PRO A 570 -44.25 2.32 -7.55
N GLY A 571 -43.01 2.42 -7.08
CA GLY A 571 -42.02 3.40 -7.55
C GLY A 571 -41.73 4.51 -6.53
N LEU A 572 -40.58 4.40 -5.88
CA LEU A 572 -39.93 5.45 -5.10
C LEU A 572 -38.90 6.15 -5.98
N LEU A 573 -38.85 7.46 -5.92
CA LEU A 573 -37.84 8.23 -6.64
C LEU A 573 -37.26 9.31 -5.72
N ALA A 574 -35.94 9.44 -5.70
CA ALA A 574 -35.26 10.45 -4.91
C ALA A 574 -34.01 10.96 -5.62
N THR A 575 -33.64 12.20 -5.35
CA THR A 575 -32.39 12.82 -5.79
C THR A 575 -31.62 13.31 -4.58
N PHE A 576 -30.37 12.84 -4.47
CA PHE A 576 -29.41 13.21 -3.45
C PHE A 576 -28.33 14.05 -4.12
N ALA A 577 -28.28 15.34 -3.85
CA ALA A 577 -27.31 16.25 -4.43
C ALA A 577 -26.42 16.82 -3.33
N GLY A 578 -25.13 17.02 -3.62
CA GLY A 578 -24.18 17.57 -2.68
C GLY A 578 -23.14 18.40 -3.39
N VAL A 579 -22.81 19.57 -2.84
CA VAL A 579 -21.71 20.41 -3.28
C VAL A 579 -20.89 20.83 -2.08
N GLY A 580 -19.58 20.90 -2.24
CA GLY A 580 -18.72 21.33 -1.15
C GLY A 580 -17.35 21.78 -1.60
N THR A 581 -16.62 22.33 -0.64
CA THR A 581 -15.27 22.80 -0.80
C THR A 581 -14.46 22.53 0.46
N GLN A 582 -13.17 22.33 0.30
CA GLN A 582 -12.21 22.20 1.37
C GLN A 582 -10.98 23.04 1.03
N LEU A 583 -10.51 23.82 2.00
CA LEU A 583 -9.25 24.55 1.88
C LEU A 583 -8.21 23.88 2.75
N THR A 584 -6.99 23.76 2.28
CA THR A 584 -5.85 23.34 3.10
C THR A 584 -4.95 24.54 3.32
N LEU A 585 -5.03 25.14 4.50
CA LEU A 585 -4.28 26.35 4.85
C LEU A 585 -3.06 25.98 5.70
N ARG A 586 -1.89 26.49 5.31
CA ARG A 586 -0.64 26.38 6.06
C ARG A 586 -0.17 27.80 6.42
N PRO A 587 -0.91 28.49 7.32
CA PRO A 587 -0.65 29.90 7.63
C PRO A 587 0.74 30.13 8.26
N TRP A 588 1.30 29.11 8.90
CA TRP A 588 2.63 29.09 9.52
C TRP A 588 3.30 27.72 9.28
N GLU A 589 4.63 27.64 9.34
CA GLU A 589 5.44 26.45 8.98
C GLU A 589 5.08 25.15 9.73
N ARG A 590 4.32 25.24 10.84
CA ARG A 590 3.94 24.10 11.68
C ARG A 590 2.44 23.91 11.84
N TRP A 591 1.63 24.73 11.18
CA TRP A 591 0.17 24.67 11.29
C TRP A 591 -0.45 24.20 9.99
N THR A 592 -1.45 23.35 10.10
CA THR A 592 -2.34 22.97 9.00
C THR A 592 -3.77 23.13 9.48
N VAL A 593 -4.53 24.00 8.82
CA VAL A 593 -5.92 24.31 9.14
C VAL A 593 -6.76 23.99 7.91
N VAL A 594 -7.77 23.17 8.09
CA VAL A 594 -8.56 22.61 7.00
C VAL A 594 -10.04 22.91 7.25
N PRO A 595 -10.52 24.12 6.90
CA PRO A 595 -11.94 24.39 6.89
C PRO A 595 -12.56 23.71 5.66
N GLY A 596 -13.71 23.07 5.88
CA GLY A 596 -14.53 22.47 4.85
C GLY A 596 -15.98 22.87 5.02
N LEU A 597 -16.69 23.01 3.90
CA LEU A 597 -18.12 23.23 3.89
C LEU A 597 -18.74 22.29 2.87
N ARG A 598 -19.81 21.61 3.28
CA ARG A 598 -20.65 20.81 2.39
C ARG A 598 -22.10 21.25 2.54
N VAL A 599 -22.82 21.27 1.43
CA VAL A 599 -24.27 21.49 1.38
C VAL A 599 -24.88 20.31 0.63
N ASP A 600 -25.73 19.56 1.31
CA ASP A 600 -26.48 18.44 0.73
C ASP A 600 -27.97 18.78 0.62
N SER A 601 -28.60 18.33 -0.47
CA SER A 601 -30.03 18.35 -0.71
C SER A 601 -30.54 16.92 -0.90
N TYR A 602 -31.57 16.57 -0.13
CA TYR A 602 -32.24 15.29 -0.14
C TYR A 602 -33.67 15.51 -0.61
N HIS A 603 -33.96 15.22 -1.87
CA HIS A 603 -35.27 15.44 -2.48
C HIS A 603 -35.95 14.10 -2.78
N GLY A 604 -37.01 13.76 -2.06
CA GLY A 604 -37.87 12.63 -2.42
C GLY A 604 -39.04 13.09 -3.27
N PHE A 605 -39.26 12.50 -4.45
CA PHE A 605 -40.38 12.85 -5.31
C PHE A 605 -41.69 12.34 -4.68
N GLY A 606 -42.62 13.27 -4.40
CA GLY A 606 -43.83 12.96 -3.61
C GLY A 606 -43.56 12.84 -2.10
N LEU A 607 -42.40 13.30 -1.64
CA LEU A 607 -41.99 13.47 -0.25
C LEU A 607 -41.39 14.88 -0.07
N ASP A 608 -40.86 15.16 1.12
CA ASP A 608 -40.22 16.44 1.45
C ASP A 608 -38.81 16.58 0.86
N THR A 609 -38.36 17.84 0.80
CA THR A 609 -36.97 18.20 0.49
C THR A 609 -36.26 18.67 1.74
N PHE A 610 -35.11 18.08 2.05
CA PHE A 610 -34.27 18.50 3.16
C PHE A 610 -32.96 19.07 2.64
N VAL A 611 -32.52 20.18 3.23
CA VAL A 611 -31.21 20.78 2.95
C VAL A 611 -30.38 20.75 4.23
N ALA A 612 -29.15 20.27 4.11
CA ALA A 612 -28.20 20.15 5.20
C ALA A 612 -26.95 20.98 4.89
N VAL A 613 -26.54 21.83 5.83
CA VAL A 613 -25.28 22.60 5.76
C VAL A 613 -24.33 22.03 6.80
N GLU A 614 -23.15 21.64 6.36
CA GLU A 614 -22.19 20.82 7.11
C GLU A 614 -20.82 21.48 7.14
N PRO A 615 -20.61 22.47 8.02
CA PRO A 615 -19.29 23.03 8.27
C PRO A 615 -18.43 22.01 9.01
N ARG A 616 -17.15 21.95 8.64
CA ARG A 616 -16.14 21.07 9.21
C ARG A 616 -14.83 21.83 9.35
N LEU A 617 -14.08 21.52 10.40
CA LEU A 617 -12.78 22.12 10.66
C LEU A 617 -11.85 21.04 11.21
N ALA A 618 -10.69 20.89 10.59
CA ALA A 618 -9.58 20.11 11.11
C ALA A 618 -8.37 21.02 11.33
N VAL A 619 -7.69 20.86 12.47
CA VAL A 619 -6.52 21.63 12.84
C VAL A 619 -5.42 20.67 13.26
N ARG A 620 -4.22 20.85 12.73
CA ARG A 620 -3.01 20.12 13.11
C ARG A 620 -1.89 21.11 13.38
N ARG A 621 -1.13 20.87 14.45
CA ARG A 621 0.02 21.68 14.84
C ARG A 621 1.19 20.77 15.21
N ALA A 622 2.26 20.82 14.42
CA ALA A 622 3.54 20.22 14.81
C ALA A 622 4.15 21.05 15.96
N LEU A 623 4.23 20.47 17.16
CA LEU A 623 4.95 21.11 18.27
C LEU A 623 6.46 20.90 18.12
N THR A 624 6.84 19.72 17.65
CA THR A 624 8.20 19.32 17.28
C THR A 624 8.13 18.46 16.02
N ASP A 625 9.27 18.02 15.49
CA ASP A 625 9.31 17.10 14.33
C ASP A 625 8.74 15.70 14.69
N ALA A 626 8.69 15.37 15.98
CA ALA A 626 8.18 14.10 16.50
C ALA A 626 6.75 14.20 17.06
N LEU A 627 6.31 15.36 17.55
CA LEU A 627 5.03 15.52 18.26
C LEU A 627 4.09 16.48 17.50
N THR A 628 2.92 15.98 17.14
CA THR A 628 1.85 16.75 16.49
C THR A 628 0.58 16.71 17.33
N LEU A 629 0.00 17.88 17.62
CA LEU A 629 -1.34 17.99 18.17
C LEU A 629 -2.35 18.09 17.04
N LYS A 630 -3.54 17.54 17.25
CA LYS A 630 -4.63 17.53 16.27
C LYS A 630 -5.98 17.72 16.96
N ALA A 631 -6.88 18.47 16.33
CA ALA A 631 -8.23 18.68 16.80
C ALA A 631 -9.18 18.86 15.62
N GLY A 632 -10.43 18.40 15.76
CA GLY A 632 -11.43 18.44 14.71
C GLY A 632 -12.83 18.65 15.25
N ALA A 633 -13.65 19.32 14.45
CA ALA A 633 -15.07 19.51 14.71
C ALA A 633 -15.86 19.49 13.39
N GLY A 634 -17.06 18.92 13.39
CA GLY A 634 -17.94 19.01 12.23
C GLY A 634 -19.39 18.71 12.56
N LEU A 635 -20.29 19.22 11.72
CA LEU A 635 -21.71 18.90 11.74
C LEU A 635 -22.04 17.95 10.58
N TYR A 636 -22.84 16.92 10.86
CA TYR A 636 -23.15 15.84 9.93
C TYR A 636 -24.65 15.52 9.95
N HIS A 637 -25.18 15.16 8.79
CA HIS A 637 -26.55 14.72 8.59
C HIS A 637 -26.59 13.46 7.73
N GLN A 638 -27.63 12.66 7.94
CA GLN A 638 -27.97 11.53 7.09
C GLN A 638 -29.47 11.25 7.19
N PRO A 639 -30.10 10.63 6.18
CA PRO A 639 -31.43 10.04 6.34
C PRO A 639 -31.46 9.02 7.48
N ALA A 640 -32.63 8.70 8.01
CA ALA A 640 -32.72 7.61 8.98
C ALA A 640 -32.23 6.29 8.33
N THR A 641 -31.47 5.48 9.08
CA THR A 641 -31.02 4.16 8.60
C THR A 641 -31.35 3.09 9.65
N VAL A 642 -31.53 1.85 9.21
CA VAL A 642 -31.62 0.67 10.12
C VAL A 642 -30.22 0.11 10.39
N LEU A 643 -30.08 -0.91 11.22
CA LEU A 643 -28.78 -1.47 11.62
C LEU A 643 -27.85 -1.78 10.44
N LEU A 644 -28.39 -2.39 9.38
CA LEU A 644 -27.69 -2.72 8.15
C LEU A 644 -28.22 -1.86 6.98
N PRO A 645 -27.38 -1.49 6.01
CA PRO A 645 -27.83 -0.77 4.83
C PRO A 645 -28.80 -1.62 4.01
N VAL A 646 -29.93 -1.05 3.62
CA VAL A 646 -31.00 -1.71 2.88
C VAL A 646 -31.32 -0.87 1.63
N PRO A 647 -31.44 -1.48 0.43
CA PRO A 647 -31.87 -0.76 -0.77
C PRO A 647 -33.17 0.01 -0.54
N ALA A 648 -33.30 1.22 -1.09
CA ALA A 648 -34.41 2.15 -0.86
C ALA A 648 -34.63 2.64 0.59
N GLY A 649 -33.93 2.10 1.59
CA GLY A 649 -34.15 2.44 3.00
C GLY A 649 -33.95 3.92 3.31
N GLU A 650 -32.90 4.54 2.76
CA GLU A 650 -32.67 5.98 2.90
C GLU A 650 -33.76 6.84 2.24
N MET A 651 -34.34 6.37 1.13
CA MET A 651 -35.39 7.09 0.40
C MET A 651 -36.71 7.07 1.17
N LEU A 652 -37.08 5.89 1.68
CA LEU A 652 -38.23 5.67 2.54
C LEU A 652 -38.12 6.52 3.81
N ALA A 653 -36.93 6.54 4.41
CA ALA A 653 -36.66 7.29 5.63
C ALA A 653 -36.77 8.82 5.49
N LEU A 654 -36.78 9.38 4.27
CA LEU A 654 -36.90 10.83 4.09
C LEU A 654 -38.21 11.38 4.65
N GLU A 655 -39.30 10.61 4.66
CA GLU A 655 -40.57 11.02 5.30
C GLU A 655 -40.41 11.34 6.81
N ARG A 656 -39.38 10.80 7.45
CA ARG A 656 -39.07 11.00 8.88
C ARG A 656 -38.05 12.11 9.09
N GLY A 657 -37.50 12.67 8.01
CA GLY A 657 -36.46 13.69 7.99
C GLY A 657 -35.06 13.18 8.34
N LEU A 658 -34.13 14.11 8.50
CA LEU A 658 -32.71 13.80 8.69
C LEU A 658 -32.31 13.60 10.15
N GLN A 659 -31.44 12.63 10.38
CA GLN A 659 -30.63 12.53 11.59
C GLN A 659 -29.52 13.60 11.57
N ARG A 660 -29.05 14.00 12.75
CA ARG A 660 -28.06 15.09 12.90
C ARG A 660 -27.12 14.81 14.07
N ALA A 661 -25.81 14.92 13.84
CA ALA A 661 -24.79 14.81 14.88
C ALA A 661 -23.69 15.86 14.73
N VAL A 662 -23.09 16.22 15.86
CA VAL A 662 -21.81 16.92 15.91
C VAL A 662 -20.74 15.89 16.25
N GLN A 663 -19.59 15.95 15.59
CA GLN A 663 -18.43 15.16 15.98
C GLN A 663 -17.29 16.09 16.40
N LEU A 664 -16.74 15.86 17.59
CA LEU A 664 -15.60 16.60 18.14
C LEU A 664 -14.49 15.61 18.50
N SER A 665 -13.25 15.91 18.13
CA SER A 665 -12.10 15.16 18.63
C SER A 665 -10.86 16.02 18.85
N ALA A 666 -10.03 15.59 19.77
CA ALA A 666 -8.73 16.19 20.05
C ALA A 666 -7.73 15.10 20.45
N GLY A 667 -6.49 15.22 20.00
CA GLY A 667 -5.48 14.19 20.22
C GLY A 667 -4.07 14.63 19.92
N ALA A 668 -3.15 13.68 20.04
CA ALA A 668 -1.74 13.84 19.76
C ALA A 668 -1.19 12.62 19.00
N GLU A 669 -0.25 12.88 18.09
CA GLU A 669 0.57 11.89 17.41
C GLU A 669 2.02 12.12 17.81
N TRP A 670 2.67 11.10 18.34
CA TRP A 670 4.06 11.15 18.79
C TRP A 670 4.89 10.05 18.12
N ARG A 671 5.95 10.44 17.41
CA ARG A 671 6.92 9.58 16.74
C ARG A 671 8.30 9.76 17.37
N PRO A 672 8.56 9.17 18.56
CA PRO A 672 9.85 9.31 19.22
C PRO A 672 11.03 8.73 18.43
N ARG A 673 10.75 7.75 17.56
CA ARG A 673 11.69 7.09 16.65
C ARG A 673 10.94 6.66 15.37
N PRO A 674 11.63 6.46 14.24
CA PRO A 674 10.98 6.11 12.96
C PRO A 674 10.12 4.84 13.02
N GLU A 675 10.45 3.89 13.89
CA GLU A 675 9.79 2.59 14.00
C GLU A 675 8.61 2.57 14.99
N LEU A 676 8.28 3.70 15.64
CA LEU A 676 7.22 3.76 16.63
C LEU A 676 6.36 5.01 16.46
N GLU A 677 5.07 4.79 16.22
CA GLU A 677 4.03 5.81 16.20
C GLU A 677 3.07 5.57 17.36
N LEU A 678 2.98 6.53 18.27
CA LEU A 678 2.04 6.54 19.38
C LEU A 678 0.96 7.58 19.09
N THR A 679 -0.31 7.19 19.23
CA THR A 679 -1.44 8.10 19.06
C THR A 679 -2.38 8.00 20.24
N ALA A 680 -2.90 9.15 20.66
CA ALA A 680 -3.90 9.27 21.70
C ALA A 680 -4.95 10.29 21.25
N GLU A 681 -6.22 9.91 21.31
CA GLU A 681 -7.33 10.75 20.88
C GLU A 681 -8.51 10.61 21.86
N ALA A 682 -9.16 11.72 22.16
CA ALA A 682 -10.43 11.76 22.88
C ALA A 682 -11.49 12.38 21.98
N TYR A 683 -12.72 11.89 22.08
CA TYR A 683 -13.84 12.39 21.28
C TYR A 683 -15.12 12.55 22.09
N PHE A 684 -15.98 13.44 21.61
CA PHE A 684 -17.33 13.67 22.10
C PHE A 684 -18.25 14.01 20.93
N ASN A 685 -19.26 13.17 20.71
CA ASN A 685 -20.16 13.27 19.56
C ASN A 685 -21.62 13.43 20.04
N PRO A 686 -22.12 14.67 20.22
CA PRO A 686 -23.54 14.91 20.44
C PRO A 686 -24.39 14.42 19.26
N LEU A 687 -25.36 13.57 19.55
CA LEU A 687 -26.38 13.13 18.59
C LEU A 687 -27.62 14.01 18.80
N LEU A 688 -27.68 15.09 18.03
CA LEU A 688 -28.70 16.13 18.19
C LEU A 688 -30.11 15.64 17.82
N ARG A 689 -30.19 14.73 16.85
CA ARG A 689 -31.41 14.04 16.44
C ARG A 689 -31.06 12.65 15.90
N THR A 690 -31.56 11.61 16.54
CA THR A 690 -31.48 10.22 16.08
C THR A 690 -32.85 9.71 15.74
N LEU A 691 -32.92 8.85 14.73
CA LEU A 691 -34.14 8.18 14.31
C LEU A 691 -33.78 6.71 14.19
N GLU A 692 -34.19 5.94 15.19
CA GLU A 692 -33.98 4.49 15.20
C GLU A 692 -35.32 3.85 14.83
N PHE A 693 -35.31 3.06 13.76
CA PHE A 693 -36.46 2.26 13.34
C PHE A 693 -36.00 0.84 13.06
N ASN A 694 -36.86 -0.12 13.36
CA ASN A 694 -36.51 -1.51 13.21
C ASN A 694 -36.65 -1.91 11.74
N PHE A 695 -35.83 -2.87 11.31
CA PHE A 695 -36.01 -3.49 10.00
C PHE A 695 -37.40 -4.15 9.88
N GLU A 696 -37.99 -4.61 10.99
CA GLU A 696 -39.38 -5.04 11.04
C GLU A 696 -40.34 -3.92 10.63
N ASP A 697 -40.07 -2.65 10.94
CA ASP A 697 -40.93 -1.53 10.50
C ASP A 697 -40.80 -1.25 8.99
N VAL A 698 -39.69 -1.68 8.37
CA VAL A 698 -39.44 -1.59 6.92
C VAL A 698 -40.12 -2.73 6.16
N VAL A 699 -40.26 -3.89 6.79
CA VAL A 699 -40.74 -5.12 6.15
C VAL A 699 -42.18 -5.47 6.55
N SER A 700 -42.59 -5.11 7.77
CA SER A 700 -43.95 -5.31 8.23
C SER A 700 -44.80 -4.11 7.79
N ASN A 701 -45.89 -4.40 7.08
CA ASN A 701 -46.96 -3.43 6.87
C ASN A 701 -47.54 -3.03 8.25
N VAL A 702 -47.02 -1.94 8.81
CA VAL A 702 -47.28 -1.42 10.17
C VAL A 702 -48.78 -1.28 10.51
N ARG A 703 -49.67 -1.26 9.50
CA ARG A 703 -51.12 -1.36 9.66
C ARG A 703 -51.61 -2.54 10.51
N ARG A 704 -50.86 -3.65 10.59
CA ARG A 704 -51.31 -4.84 11.35
C ARG A 704 -51.36 -4.66 12.87
N ARG A 705 -50.73 -3.61 13.44
CA ARG A 705 -50.60 -3.43 14.89
C ARG A 705 -51.19 -2.14 15.47
N GLY A 706 -51.77 -1.25 14.66
CA GLY A 706 -52.37 0.00 15.17
C GLY A 706 -51.37 0.92 15.88
N LEU A 707 -50.08 0.78 15.60
CA LEU A 707 -49.01 1.63 16.13
C LEU A 707 -48.75 2.78 15.14
N GLU A 708 -49.75 3.63 14.96
CA GLU A 708 -49.58 4.90 14.24
C GLU A 708 -48.94 5.95 15.17
N ASP A 709 -48.10 6.81 14.60
CA ASP A 709 -47.71 8.13 15.11
C ASP A 709 -46.68 8.32 16.24
N ALA A 710 -46.10 7.29 16.84
CA ALA A 710 -44.92 7.53 17.68
C ALA A 710 -43.67 7.77 16.80
N GLN A 711 -43.46 9.01 16.33
CA GLN A 711 -42.13 9.42 15.87
C GLN A 711 -41.16 9.26 17.04
N VAL A 712 -40.46 8.14 17.12
CA VAL A 712 -39.39 7.91 18.11
C VAL A 712 -38.18 8.74 17.69
N GLN A 713 -38.25 10.04 17.96
CA GLN A 713 -37.12 10.94 17.83
C GLN A 713 -36.29 10.83 19.11
N GLY A 714 -35.04 10.41 18.95
CA GLY A 714 -34.07 10.33 20.02
C GLY A 714 -33.07 11.48 19.99
N ARG A 715 -32.39 11.66 21.12
CA ARG A 715 -31.14 12.43 21.21
C ARG A 715 -30.15 11.65 22.04
N GLY A 716 -28.87 11.96 21.95
CA GLY A 716 -27.87 11.20 22.67
C GLY A 716 -26.49 11.81 22.57
N TYR A 717 -25.51 11.04 23.00
CA TYR A 717 -24.11 11.35 22.78
C TYR A 717 -23.27 10.09 22.81
N THR A 718 -22.13 10.14 22.14
CA THR A 718 -21.06 9.14 22.29
C THR A 718 -19.78 9.81 22.71
N TYR A 719 -18.97 9.15 23.54
CA TYR A 719 -17.69 9.69 23.97
C TYR A 719 -16.70 8.59 24.29
N GLY A 720 -15.42 8.90 24.18
CA GLY A 720 -14.40 7.88 24.38
C GLY A 720 -12.98 8.39 24.31
N VAL A 721 -12.07 7.46 24.57
CA VAL A 721 -10.61 7.62 24.46
C VAL A 721 -10.06 6.47 23.63
N GLU A 722 -9.18 6.80 22.70
CA GLU A 722 -8.57 5.93 21.70
C GLU A 722 -7.05 6.06 21.82
N LEU A 723 -6.37 4.95 22.10
CA LEU A 723 -4.92 4.87 22.19
C LEU A 723 -4.42 3.82 21.19
N MET A 724 -3.34 4.12 20.48
CA MET A 724 -2.69 3.16 19.60
C MET A 724 -1.17 3.33 19.65
N ALA A 725 -0.48 2.22 19.81
CA ALA A 725 0.96 2.11 19.59
C ALA A 725 1.18 1.26 18.33
N ARG A 726 1.73 1.84 17.27
CA ARG A 726 1.97 1.21 15.98
C ARG A 726 3.46 1.15 15.68
N ARG A 727 3.93 -0.01 15.25
CA ARG A 727 5.20 -0.18 14.54
C ARG A 727 4.88 -0.38 13.06
N PRO A 728 5.13 0.63 12.21
CA PRO A 728 4.95 0.49 10.76
C PRO A 728 5.80 -0.63 10.17
N LEU A 729 5.44 -1.07 8.98
CA LEU A 729 6.16 -2.11 8.23
C LEU A 729 7.67 -1.81 8.13
N GLY A 730 8.48 -2.67 8.76
CA GLY A 730 9.94 -2.67 8.72
C GLY A 730 10.49 -4.01 8.22
N ARG A 731 11.81 -4.25 8.37
CA ARG A 731 12.45 -5.49 7.87
C ARG A 731 12.01 -6.77 8.59
N ASP A 732 11.75 -6.69 9.90
CA ASP A 732 11.58 -7.90 10.73
C ASP A 732 10.14 -8.17 11.16
N TRP A 733 9.40 -7.12 11.58
CA TRP A 733 8.00 -7.24 11.98
C TRP A 733 7.28 -5.88 11.94
N PHE A 734 5.96 -5.95 11.91
CA PHE A 734 5.04 -4.82 11.98
C PHE A 734 3.86 -5.17 12.89
N GLY A 735 3.13 -4.16 13.36
CA GLY A 735 1.91 -4.40 14.11
C GLY A 735 1.51 -3.23 14.99
N TRP A 736 0.44 -3.41 15.74
CA TRP A 736 -0.07 -2.38 16.66
C TRP A 736 -0.74 -2.98 17.89
N ILE A 737 -0.75 -2.19 18.96
CA ILE A 737 -1.54 -2.42 20.16
C ILE A 737 -2.51 -1.26 20.28
N THR A 738 -3.79 -1.56 20.49
CA THR A 738 -4.86 -0.57 20.58
C THR A 738 -5.61 -0.72 21.88
N TYR A 739 -6.00 0.40 22.48
CA TYR A 739 -6.92 0.46 23.59
C TYR A 739 -8.01 1.49 23.27
N GLY A 740 -9.26 1.09 23.41
CA GLY A 740 -10.40 1.96 23.15
C GLY A 740 -11.42 1.87 24.28
N PHE A 741 -11.79 3.00 24.86
CA PHE A 741 -12.95 3.13 25.72
C PHE A 741 -14.01 3.94 24.97
N ASN A 742 -15.24 3.40 24.90
CA ASN A 742 -16.36 4.04 24.23
C ASN A 742 -17.62 3.86 25.08
N GLN A 743 -18.36 4.95 25.27
CA GLN A 743 -19.71 4.92 25.80
C GLN A 743 -20.67 5.68 24.89
N SER A 744 -21.76 5.01 24.54
CA SER A 744 -22.85 5.54 23.72
C SER A 744 -24.13 5.55 24.55
N ARG A 745 -24.80 6.70 24.65
CA ARG A 745 -26.09 6.84 25.37
C ARG A 745 -27.14 7.41 24.44
N ARG A 746 -28.35 6.85 24.51
CA ARG A 746 -29.55 7.31 23.79
C ARG A 746 -30.62 7.69 24.79
N PHE A 747 -31.33 8.77 24.48
CA PHE A 747 -32.50 9.24 25.20
C PHE A 747 -33.65 9.26 24.21
N GLU A 748 -34.58 8.34 24.38
CA GLU A 748 -35.78 8.25 23.58
C GLU A 748 -36.98 8.70 24.40
N ARG A 749 -37.93 9.36 23.74
CA ARG A 749 -39.22 9.69 24.32
C ARG A 749 -40.25 8.82 23.63
N TYR A 750 -40.97 8.03 24.42
CA TYR A 750 -42.09 7.22 23.93
C TYR A 750 -43.40 7.79 24.46
N THR A 751 -44.43 7.75 23.63
CA THR A 751 -45.81 7.99 24.05
C THR A 751 -46.28 6.79 24.87
N LYS A 752 -46.82 7.03 26.07
CA LYS A 752 -47.28 5.96 26.96
C LYS A 752 -48.77 5.73 26.72
N LEU A 753 -49.11 4.71 25.95
CA LEU A 753 -50.51 4.34 25.75
C LEU A 753 -51.14 3.79 27.04
N GLY A 754 -52.27 4.34 27.43
CA GLY A 754 -53.14 3.87 28.51
C GLY A 754 -53.89 2.58 28.13
N PRO A 755 -54.62 1.97 29.09
CA PRO A 755 -55.31 0.70 28.87
C PRO A 755 -56.37 0.72 27.76
N GLN A 756 -56.87 1.91 27.38
CA GLN A 756 -57.88 2.08 26.32
C GLN A 756 -57.28 2.72 25.05
N GLY A 757 -55.96 2.83 24.95
CA GLY A 757 -55.27 3.40 23.78
C GLY A 757 -55.14 4.93 23.80
N GLU A 758 -55.44 5.60 24.92
CA GLU A 758 -55.17 7.03 25.10
C GLU A 758 -53.66 7.31 25.25
N ALA A 759 -53.16 8.34 24.57
CA ALA A 759 -51.74 8.71 24.48
C ALA A 759 -51.19 9.51 25.67
#